data_AF-A0A261B0I6-F1
#
_entry.id   AF-A0A261B0I6-F1
#
_cell.length_a   1.000
_cell.length_b   1.000
_cell.length_c   1.000
_cell.angle_alpha   90.00
_cell.angle_beta   90.00
_cell.angle_gamma   90.00
#
_symmetry.space_group_name_H-M   'P 1'
#
loop_
_entity.id
_entity.type
_entity.pdbx_description
1 polymer ?
#
loop_
_entity_poly.entity_id
_entity_poly.type
_entity_poly.pdbx_seq_one_letter_code
_entity_poly.pdbx_strand_id
1 'polypeptide(L)'
;MQCVRSFVKNETFTRNRILLVAFIARVTLILYAHIHDYLFKVNFTDIDYHVFSDAAKHVSKGGSPFDRATYRYTPALAWILLPVVNIPDYGKILFCIFDIIVALLYFKIMENDLNKTKGDDRSEMESDQTINVVLYWLANPLTAIISARGNAESIVSAVVLLNIVLLQKGYWKSAALVHGALAIQLKIYPIIYLPSVFLSLSSFGAEKDIVSRAKSLVTNWKGFVYVLITLISFGVVVAFFFQIYGQLFLDEYLIYHIKRRDLAHNFSPYFYLLYLYELNPTVSQLIGLGAFIPQLVLTVFFAFKHYDDLPFCWFITTFAFVTFNKVCTSQYFVWYIVLLPLLAHKITFSRTRALTLLAAWFVTQGIWLLTAYLFEFQGWDTFFLMFLASCLFLVTNSMVFYLIGLGLGDVEDITVKGLNIVKNCARVHLEAYTSILCYGLDKTNLEKFYGREVIEADRTIVEQESDAILKGADKEDVRVIHNASIMNAVGCCGLQLYNFGETVSIVMWTDEWQPESYYDKIALNRQRGMHTLCLLDIKTKEQTVENMMRGRKIFEPARYQKCSEAASQLLTICERRKAKGEECAYNENTMVVGLARVGWDNQKIVYCSMKEMSEMEMGEPLHSLIIPGETHPLEVDMLETFKP
;
A
#
# COMPACT_ATOMS: atom_id res chain seq x y z
N MET A 1 -19.26 11.88 0.01
CA MET A 1 -18.22 12.62 -0.76
C MET A 1 -18.75 13.89 -1.43
N GLN A 2 -19.75 13.85 -2.32
CA GLN A 2 -20.25 15.07 -3.00
C GLN A 2 -20.77 16.14 -2.02
N CYS A 3 -21.49 15.73 -0.96
CA CYS A 3 -21.93 16.66 0.10
C CYS A 3 -20.75 17.34 0.81
N VAL A 4 -19.68 16.59 1.12
CA VAL A 4 -18.48 17.13 1.79
C VAL A 4 -17.70 18.05 0.86
N ARG A 5 -17.57 17.69 -0.43
CA ARG A 5 -16.96 18.55 -1.45
C ARG A 5 -17.71 19.88 -1.59
N SER A 6 -19.04 19.83 -1.67
CA SER A 6 -19.88 21.02 -1.72
C SER A 6 -19.78 21.86 -0.45
N PHE A 7 -19.58 21.22 0.71
CA PHE A 7 -19.46 21.90 2.00
C PHE A 7 -18.09 22.60 2.17
N VAL A 8 -17.00 21.94 1.75
CA VAL A 8 -15.63 22.46 1.88
C VAL A 8 -15.30 23.49 0.79
N LYS A 9 -15.81 23.34 -0.45
CA LYS A 9 -15.58 24.31 -1.54
C LYS A 9 -16.42 25.58 -1.39
N ASN A 10 -17.31 25.67 -0.41
CA ASN A 10 -18.10 26.87 -0.15
C ASN A 10 -17.23 27.88 0.61
N GLU A 11 -17.08 29.12 0.09
CA GLU A 11 -16.22 30.18 0.68
C GLU A 11 -16.53 30.51 2.15
N THR A 12 -17.67 30.03 2.65
CA THR A 12 -18.15 30.24 4.02
C THR A 12 -17.49 29.32 5.06
N PHE A 13 -16.80 28.24 4.69
CA PHE A 13 -16.24 27.25 5.65
C PHE A 13 -14.71 27.20 5.67
N THR A 14 -14.11 28.08 6.48
CA THR A 14 -12.67 28.02 6.80
C THR A 14 -12.33 26.79 7.65
N ARG A 15 -11.07 26.34 7.61
CA ARG A 15 -10.56 25.23 8.46
C ARG A 15 -10.95 25.39 9.93
N ASN A 16 -10.87 26.62 10.47
CA ASN A 16 -11.25 26.92 11.85
C ASN A 16 -12.73 26.66 12.13
N ARG A 17 -13.64 27.01 11.20
CA ARG A 17 -15.08 26.73 11.35
C ARG A 17 -15.35 25.23 11.29
N ILE A 18 -14.67 24.50 10.40
CA ILE A 18 -14.79 23.04 10.31
C ILE A 18 -14.39 22.38 11.63
N LEU A 19 -13.26 22.79 12.21
CA LEU A 19 -12.78 22.28 13.50
C LEU A 19 -13.76 22.60 14.63
N LEU A 20 -14.32 23.82 14.66
CA LEU A 20 -15.32 24.22 15.65
C LEU A 20 -16.60 23.37 15.53
N VAL A 21 -17.13 23.17 14.32
CA VAL A 21 -18.30 22.33 14.08
C VAL A 21 -18.03 20.88 14.51
N ALA A 22 -16.86 20.35 14.17
CA ALA A 22 -16.46 19.00 14.55
C ALA A 22 -16.32 18.84 16.07
N PHE A 23 -15.87 19.88 16.78
CA PHE A 23 -15.81 19.91 18.24
C PHE A 23 -17.20 19.96 18.88
N ILE A 24 -18.08 20.84 18.39
CA ILE A 24 -19.47 20.94 18.86
C ILE A 24 -20.21 19.62 18.64
N ALA A 25 -20.01 18.95 17.51
CA ALA A 25 -20.59 17.64 17.24
C ALA A 25 -20.15 16.59 18.27
N ARG A 26 -18.86 16.57 18.64
CA ARG A 26 -18.32 15.68 19.67
C ARG A 26 -18.89 15.99 21.06
N VAL A 27 -18.97 17.26 21.44
CA VAL A 27 -19.61 17.67 22.71
C VAL A 27 -21.09 17.24 22.73
N THR A 28 -21.78 17.36 21.60
CA THR A 28 -23.17 16.89 21.47
C THR A 28 -23.27 15.37 21.68
N LEU A 29 -22.32 14.59 21.15
CA LEU A 29 -22.26 13.14 21.40
C LEU A 29 -21.99 12.81 22.87
N ILE A 30 -21.16 13.59 23.58
CA ILE A 30 -20.96 13.43 25.03
C ILE A 30 -22.27 13.66 25.78
N LEU A 31 -23.02 14.69 25.43
CA LEU A 31 -24.33 14.95 26.04
C LEU A 31 -25.34 13.84 25.72
N TYR A 32 -25.34 13.35 24.49
CA TYR A 32 -26.15 12.21 24.06
C TYR A 32 -25.80 10.93 24.83
N ALA A 33 -24.52 10.72 25.18
CA ALA A 33 -24.08 9.54 25.93
C ALA A 33 -24.86 9.37 27.24
N HIS A 34 -25.13 10.47 27.96
CA HIS A 34 -25.92 10.42 29.20
C HIS A 34 -27.35 9.92 28.98
N ILE A 35 -27.97 10.34 27.88
CA ILE A 35 -29.32 9.90 27.50
C ILE A 35 -29.28 8.42 27.08
N HIS A 36 -28.28 8.04 26.28
CA HIS A 36 -28.13 6.67 25.79
C HIS A 36 -27.88 5.68 26.92
N ASP A 37 -26.93 5.98 27.81
CA ASP A 37 -26.56 5.13 28.95
C ASP A 37 -27.71 4.97 29.95
N TYR A 38 -28.64 5.94 29.99
CA TYR A 38 -29.86 5.82 30.80
C TYR A 38 -30.92 4.94 30.15
N LEU A 39 -31.07 5.00 28.82
CA LEU A 39 -32.16 4.33 28.09
C LEU A 39 -31.83 2.89 27.65
N PHE A 40 -30.57 2.60 27.34
CA PHE A 40 -30.17 1.33 26.72
C PHE A 40 -29.33 0.47 27.66
N LYS A 41 -29.46 -0.86 27.52
CA LYS A 41 -28.69 -1.83 28.30
C LYS A 41 -27.20 -1.86 27.91
N VAL A 42 -26.90 -1.57 26.64
CA VAL A 42 -25.53 -1.49 26.14
C VAL A 42 -25.12 -0.02 26.17
N ASN A 43 -24.15 0.31 27.01
CA ASN A 43 -23.74 1.70 27.21
C ASN A 43 -23.03 2.27 25.96
N PHE A 44 -23.31 3.54 25.69
CA PHE A 44 -22.50 4.38 24.84
C PHE A 44 -21.16 4.70 25.51
N THR A 45 -21.11 5.00 26.81
CA THR A 45 -19.83 5.23 27.48
C THR A 45 -18.96 3.96 27.44
N ASP A 46 -17.69 4.11 27.07
CA ASP A 46 -16.71 3.02 27.06
C ASP A 46 -16.44 2.56 28.50
N ILE A 47 -16.34 1.25 28.71
CA ILE A 47 -16.04 0.68 30.03
C ILE A 47 -14.67 1.13 30.52
N ASP A 48 -13.72 1.34 29.59
CA ASP A 48 -12.38 1.85 29.89
C ASP A 48 -12.45 3.24 30.53
N TYR A 49 -13.46 4.06 30.18
CA TYR A 49 -13.62 5.38 30.78
C TYR A 49 -13.91 5.31 32.29
N HIS A 50 -14.70 4.33 32.71
CA HIS A 50 -14.96 4.08 34.13
C HIS A 50 -13.69 3.57 34.83
N VAL A 51 -12.92 2.68 34.18
CA VAL A 51 -11.63 2.20 34.70
C VAL A 51 -10.64 3.35 34.90
N PHE A 52 -10.53 4.27 33.94
CA PHE A 52 -9.69 5.46 34.07
C PHE A 52 -10.16 6.37 35.21
N SER A 53 -11.48 6.58 35.29
CA SER A 53 -12.07 7.49 36.27
C SER A 53 -11.92 6.98 37.69
N ASP A 54 -12.09 5.69 37.91
CA ASP A 54 -11.85 5.07 39.20
C ASP A 54 -10.37 5.09 39.58
N ALA A 55 -9.47 4.80 38.64
CA ALA A 55 -8.03 4.92 38.87
C ALA A 55 -7.63 6.36 39.25
N ALA A 56 -8.18 7.38 38.58
CA ALA A 56 -7.97 8.78 38.94
C ALA A 56 -8.52 9.10 40.35
N LYS A 57 -9.66 8.54 40.75
CA LYS A 57 -10.17 8.66 42.13
C LYS A 57 -9.21 8.05 43.14
N HIS A 58 -8.61 6.89 42.87
CA HIS A 58 -7.62 6.29 43.76
C HIS A 58 -6.39 7.19 43.91
N VAL A 59 -5.85 7.70 42.80
CA VAL A 59 -4.72 8.64 42.83
C VAL A 59 -5.07 9.91 43.60
N SER A 60 -6.29 10.45 43.45
CA SER A 60 -6.72 11.67 44.18
C SER A 60 -6.75 11.50 45.71
N LYS A 61 -6.86 10.25 46.18
CA LYS A 61 -6.84 9.89 47.62
C LYS A 61 -5.43 9.54 48.12
N GLY A 62 -4.40 9.73 47.28
CA GLY A 62 -3.02 9.33 47.57
C GLY A 62 -2.72 7.85 47.35
N GLY A 63 -3.64 7.10 46.74
CA GLY A 63 -3.48 5.68 46.42
C GLY A 63 -2.84 5.42 45.06
N SER A 64 -2.87 4.15 44.65
CA SER A 64 -2.33 3.69 43.36
C SER A 64 -3.43 3.62 42.30
N PRO A 65 -3.18 4.02 41.03
CA PRO A 65 -4.14 3.79 39.96
C PRO A 65 -4.42 2.29 39.75
N PHE A 66 -3.48 1.43 40.14
CA PHE A 66 -3.60 -0.03 40.07
C PHE A 66 -4.47 -0.63 41.18
N ASP A 67 -4.90 0.16 42.17
CA ASP A 67 -5.89 -0.27 43.16
C ASP A 67 -7.26 -0.53 42.49
N ARG A 68 -7.51 0.11 41.34
CA ARG A 68 -8.61 -0.27 40.46
C ARG A 68 -8.25 -1.56 39.74
N ALA A 69 -8.91 -2.66 40.12
CA ALA A 69 -8.83 -3.92 39.39
C ALA A 69 -9.05 -3.69 37.89
N THR A 70 -8.28 -4.37 37.02
CA THR A 70 -8.28 -4.22 35.55
C THR A 70 -7.66 -2.93 34.98
N TYR A 71 -7.10 -2.04 35.80
CA TYR A 71 -6.31 -0.92 35.27
C TYR A 71 -4.98 -1.46 34.69
N ARG A 72 -4.80 -1.35 33.37
CA ARG A 72 -3.61 -1.82 32.61
C ARG A 72 -2.95 -0.71 31.80
N TYR A 73 -3.16 0.54 32.19
CA TYR A 73 -2.69 1.72 31.46
C TYR A 73 -1.56 2.41 32.22
N THR A 74 -0.90 3.37 31.55
CA THR A 74 0.14 4.16 32.20
C THR A 74 -0.43 4.98 33.37
N PRO A 75 0.25 5.09 34.52
CA PRO A 75 -0.19 5.96 35.61
C PRO A 75 -0.35 7.43 35.20
N ALA A 76 0.41 7.87 34.19
CA ALA A 76 0.30 9.22 33.64
C ALA A 76 -1.13 9.55 33.16
N LEU A 77 -1.85 8.57 32.61
CA LEU A 77 -3.23 8.77 32.16
C LEU A 77 -4.17 9.05 33.35
N ALA A 78 -4.06 8.27 34.44
CA ALA A 78 -4.81 8.52 35.66
C ALA A 78 -4.50 9.89 36.27
N TRP A 79 -3.23 10.32 36.22
CA TRP A 79 -2.81 11.64 36.72
C TRP A 79 -3.39 12.79 35.90
N ILE A 80 -3.37 12.67 34.56
CA ILE A 80 -3.98 13.65 33.65
C ILE A 80 -5.49 13.76 33.90
N LEU A 81 -6.13 12.67 34.31
CA LEU A 81 -7.57 12.57 34.55
C LEU A 81 -8.00 12.87 36.00
N LEU A 82 -7.11 13.35 36.87
CA LEU A 82 -7.49 13.76 38.24
C LEU A 82 -8.71 14.70 38.32
N PRO A 83 -8.91 15.67 37.40
CA PRO A 83 -10.10 16.52 37.44
C PRO A 83 -11.42 15.78 37.24
N VAL A 84 -11.41 14.53 36.73
CA VAL A 84 -12.62 13.72 36.52
C VAL A 84 -13.36 13.41 37.83
N VAL A 85 -12.66 13.48 38.97
CA VAL A 85 -13.23 13.30 40.30
C VAL A 85 -14.31 14.35 40.59
N ASN A 86 -14.11 15.59 40.10
CA ASN A 86 -15.04 16.69 40.30
C ASN A 86 -15.90 16.95 39.07
N ILE A 87 -15.41 16.60 37.87
CA ILE A 87 -16.07 16.85 36.58
C ILE A 87 -16.15 15.51 35.83
N PRO A 88 -17.26 14.75 35.97
CA PRO A 88 -17.35 13.38 35.46
C PRO A 88 -17.05 13.20 33.97
N ASP A 89 -17.33 14.21 33.13
CA ASP A 89 -17.07 14.16 31.67
C ASP A 89 -15.73 14.78 31.26
N TYR A 90 -14.89 15.22 32.21
CA TYR A 90 -13.64 15.93 31.91
C TYR A 90 -12.76 15.15 30.93
N GLY A 91 -12.59 13.85 31.16
CA GLY A 91 -11.79 13.01 30.29
C GLY A 91 -12.37 12.89 28.87
N LYS A 92 -13.69 12.73 28.72
CA LYS A 92 -14.34 12.72 27.38
C LYS A 92 -14.10 14.02 26.63
N ILE A 93 -14.25 15.16 27.32
CA ILE A 93 -13.99 16.49 26.75
C ILE A 93 -12.51 16.61 26.34
N LEU A 94 -11.59 16.19 27.21
CA LEU A 94 -10.14 16.19 26.94
C LEU A 94 -9.81 15.35 25.70
N PHE A 95 -10.34 14.13 25.59
CA PHE A 95 -10.10 13.26 24.44
C PHE A 95 -10.66 13.86 23.15
N CYS A 96 -11.82 14.53 23.22
CA CYS A 96 -12.39 15.26 22.08
C CYS A 96 -11.54 16.48 21.68
N ILE A 97 -10.92 17.18 22.64
CA ILE A 97 -9.96 18.26 22.33
C ILE A 97 -8.75 17.69 21.58
N PHE A 98 -8.19 16.57 22.05
CA PHE A 98 -7.07 15.91 21.36
C PHE A 98 -7.44 15.42 19.96
N ASP A 99 -8.69 15.02 19.73
CA ASP A 99 -9.22 14.68 18.41
C ASP A 99 -9.16 15.87 17.43
N ILE A 100 -9.40 17.08 17.92
CA ILE A 100 -9.26 18.33 17.14
C ILE A 100 -7.78 18.69 16.96
N ILE A 101 -6.94 18.46 17.96
CA ILE A 101 -5.48 18.62 17.85
C ILE A 101 -4.91 17.69 16.76
N VAL A 102 -5.38 16.44 16.67
CA VAL A 102 -5.01 15.52 15.59
C VAL A 102 -5.29 16.14 14.22
N ALA A 103 -6.47 16.74 14.04
CA ALA A 103 -6.81 17.42 12.79
C ALA A 103 -5.92 18.64 12.50
N LEU A 104 -5.57 19.43 13.52
CA LEU A 104 -4.60 20.51 13.39
C LEU A 104 -3.21 20.01 12.98
N LEU A 105 -2.77 18.87 13.54
CA LEU A 105 -1.50 18.25 13.20
C LEU A 105 -1.48 17.77 11.75
N TYR A 106 -2.58 17.22 11.21
CA TYR A 106 -2.65 16.90 9.77
C TYR A 106 -2.40 18.13 8.91
N PHE A 107 -3.09 19.24 9.20
CA PHE A 107 -2.89 20.48 8.44
C PHE A 107 -1.45 20.97 8.55
N LYS A 108 -0.79 20.78 9.69
CA LYS A 108 0.63 21.14 9.86
C LYS A 108 1.57 20.24 9.06
N ILE A 109 1.31 18.94 9.00
CA ILE A 109 2.09 17.97 8.20
C ILE A 109 1.96 18.30 6.71
N MET A 110 0.73 18.58 6.26
CA MET A 110 0.39 18.86 4.86
C MET A 110 0.77 20.28 4.41
N GLU A 111 1.07 21.19 5.33
CA GLU A 111 1.46 22.58 5.06
C GLU A 111 2.75 22.67 4.22
N ASN A 112 3.68 21.72 4.43
CA ASN A 112 4.92 21.67 3.66
C ASN A 112 4.67 21.49 2.15
N ASP A 113 3.65 20.70 1.79
CA ASP A 113 3.29 20.49 0.38
C ASP A 113 2.57 21.73 -0.18
N LEU A 114 1.68 22.34 0.62
CA LEU A 114 1.02 23.60 0.29
C LEU A 114 2.01 24.74 0.03
N ASN A 115 3.06 24.84 0.83
CA ASN A 115 4.06 25.90 0.69
C ASN A 115 4.92 25.77 -0.57
N LYS A 116 5.02 24.56 -1.15
CA LYS A 116 5.71 24.30 -2.42
C LYS A 116 4.85 24.60 -3.64
N THR A 117 3.53 24.75 -3.45
CA THR A 117 2.53 24.90 -4.52
C THR A 117 2.08 26.36 -4.60
N LYS A 118 1.88 26.92 -5.80
CA LYS A 118 1.56 28.34 -6.02
C LYS A 118 0.25 28.51 -6.81
N GLY A 119 -0.40 29.67 -6.65
CA GLY A 119 -1.58 30.06 -7.44
C GLY A 119 -2.83 29.24 -7.15
N ASP A 120 -3.63 28.99 -8.18
CA ASP A 120 -4.92 28.26 -8.08
C ASP A 120 -4.75 26.81 -7.64
N ASP A 121 -3.65 26.14 -8.05
CA ASP A 121 -3.31 24.77 -7.64
C ASP A 121 -3.15 24.64 -6.12
N ARG A 122 -2.69 25.70 -5.45
CA ARG A 122 -2.58 25.72 -3.99
C ARG A 122 -3.96 25.68 -3.34
N SER A 123 -4.92 26.42 -3.88
CA SER A 123 -6.28 26.48 -3.35
C SER A 123 -7.03 25.15 -3.52
N GLU A 124 -6.83 24.50 -4.67
CA GLU A 124 -7.43 23.19 -4.95
C GLU A 124 -6.82 22.12 -4.04
N MET A 125 -5.50 22.08 -3.90
CA MET A 125 -4.83 21.16 -2.99
C MET A 125 -5.22 21.40 -1.52
N GLU A 126 -5.38 22.66 -1.10
CA GLU A 126 -5.84 22.99 0.25
C GLU A 126 -7.24 22.44 0.51
N SER A 127 -8.13 22.55 -0.48
CA SER A 127 -9.50 22.02 -0.43
C SER A 127 -9.48 20.49 -0.32
N ASP A 128 -8.71 19.81 -1.17
CA ASP A 128 -8.61 18.35 -1.20
C ASP A 128 -8.02 17.78 0.09
N GLN A 129 -6.94 18.38 0.60
CA GLN A 129 -6.38 18.02 1.91
C GLN A 129 -7.43 18.19 3.03
N THR A 130 -8.19 19.28 3.00
CA THR A 130 -9.24 19.54 3.99
C THR A 130 -10.38 18.52 3.89
N ILE A 131 -10.80 18.17 2.68
CA ILE A 131 -11.80 17.12 2.43
C ILE A 131 -11.31 15.78 2.98
N ASN A 132 -10.03 15.43 2.78
CA ASN A 132 -9.46 14.18 3.27
C ASN A 132 -9.46 14.11 4.81
N VAL A 133 -9.04 15.19 5.48
CA VAL A 133 -9.09 15.27 6.96
C VAL A 133 -10.53 15.16 7.46
N VAL A 134 -11.49 15.80 6.79
CA VAL A 134 -12.90 15.70 7.15
C VAL A 134 -13.42 14.28 6.98
N LEU A 135 -13.21 13.66 5.82
CA LEU A 135 -13.76 12.34 5.49
C LEU A 135 -13.18 11.23 6.36
N TYR A 136 -11.86 11.20 6.53
CA TYR A 136 -11.18 10.08 7.17
C TYR A 136 -11.04 10.23 8.68
N TRP A 137 -11.14 11.45 9.23
CA TRP A 137 -10.97 11.69 10.67
C TRP A 137 -12.10 12.49 11.34
N LEU A 138 -12.43 13.71 10.90
CA LEU A 138 -13.35 14.57 11.66
C LEU A 138 -14.81 14.12 11.60
N ALA A 139 -15.26 13.67 10.43
CA ALA A 139 -16.61 13.19 10.14
C ALA A 139 -16.67 11.65 10.00
N ASN A 140 -15.56 10.96 10.20
CA ASN A 140 -15.56 9.50 10.28
C ASN A 140 -16.27 9.08 11.58
N PRO A 141 -17.35 8.28 11.50
CA PRO A 141 -18.12 7.91 12.68
C PRO A 141 -17.31 7.12 13.70
N LEU A 142 -16.35 6.30 13.26
CA LEU A 142 -15.54 5.50 14.17
C LEU A 142 -14.69 6.39 15.09
N THR A 143 -13.95 7.34 14.51
CA THR A 143 -13.06 8.23 15.26
C THR A 143 -13.85 9.24 16.11
N ALA A 144 -14.92 9.82 15.57
CA ALA A 144 -15.76 10.78 16.29
C ALA A 144 -16.48 10.14 17.49
N ILE A 145 -16.89 8.87 17.39
CA ILE A 145 -17.55 8.15 18.48
C ILE A 145 -16.53 7.71 19.53
N ILE A 146 -15.38 7.16 19.15
CA ILE A 146 -14.39 6.61 20.11
C ILE A 146 -13.94 7.65 21.15
N SER A 147 -13.65 8.87 20.74
CA SER A 147 -13.26 9.94 21.67
C SER A 147 -14.42 10.38 22.57
N ALA A 148 -15.63 10.53 22.01
CA ALA A 148 -16.84 10.89 22.75
C ALA A 148 -17.30 9.80 23.74
N ARG A 149 -17.04 8.51 23.45
CA ARG A 149 -17.29 7.39 24.36
C ARG A 149 -16.37 7.40 25.59
N GLY A 150 -15.25 8.15 25.55
CA GLY A 150 -14.30 8.24 26.66
C GLY A 150 -13.03 7.40 26.48
N ASN A 151 -12.64 7.09 25.24
CA ASN A 151 -11.40 6.39 24.96
C ASN A 151 -10.23 7.38 24.73
N ALA A 152 -9.06 7.07 25.29
CA ALA A 152 -7.85 7.90 25.24
C ALA A 152 -7.00 7.75 23.96
N GLU A 153 -7.42 6.94 22.97
CA GLU A 153 -6.65 6.73 21.72
C GLU A 153 -6.36 8.04 20.95
N SER A 154 -7.17 9.09 21.11
CA SER A 154 -6.94 10.38 20.46
C SER A 154 -5.67 11.08 20.97
N ILE A 155 -5.31 10.91 22.26
CA ILE A 155 -4.06 11.42 22.83
C ILE A 155 -2.87 10.71 22.18
N VAL A 156 -2.94 9.39 22.07
CA VAL A 156 -1.89 8.57 21.44
C VAL A 156 -1.70 8.98 19.98
N SER A 157 -2.82 9.12 19.25
CA SER A 157 -2.87 9.57 17.87
C SER A 157 -2.21 10.94 17.68
N ALA A 158 -2.50 11.90 18.56
CA ALA A 158 -1.88 13.22 18.50
C ALA A 158 -0.36 13.17 18.71
N VAL A 159 0.12 12.36 19.66
CA VAL A 159 1.55 12.24 19.94
C VAL A 159 2.31 11.54 18.79
N VAL A 160 1.71 10.53 18.15
CA VAL A 160 2.27 9.87 16.96
C VAL A 160 2.42 10.88 15.82
N LEU A 161 1.38 11.67 15.52
CA LEU A 161 1.45 12.70 14.47
C LEU A 161 2.40 13.85 14.82
N LEU A 162 2.47 14.24 16.10
CA LEU A 162 3.45 15.22 16.56
C LEU A 162 4.89 14.74 16.29
N ASN A 163 5.14 13.43 16.42
CA ASN A 163 6.44 12.86 16.10
C ASN A 163 6.78 13.05 14.60
N ILE A 164 5.83 12.79 13.71
CA ILE A 164 5.98 13.05 12.26
C ILE A 164 6.28 14.53 12.00
N VAL A 165 5.53 15.45 12.61
CA VAL A 165 5.77 16.90 12.47
C VAL A 165 7.19 17.29 12.88
N LEU A 166 7.66 16.78 14.02
CA LEU A 166 9.01 17.07 14.53
C LEU A 166 10.11 16.50 13.61
N LEU A 167 9.92 15.28 13.10
CA LEU A 167 10.83 14.66 12.14
C LEU A 167 10.88 15.44 10.82
N GLN A 168 9.74 15.83 10.26
CA GLN A 168 9.66 16.62 9.02
C GLN A 168 10.32 17.99 9.14
N LYS A 169 10.26 18.61 10.32
CA LYS A 169 10.95 19.89 10.60
C LYS A 169 12.44 19.74 10.90
N GLY A 170 12.97 18.51 10.94
CA GLY A 170 14.37 18.22 11.24
C GLY A 170 14.71 18.24 12.73
N TYR A 171 13.73 18.39 13.64
CA TYR A 171 13.93 18.34 15.10
C TYR A 171 13.98 16.90 15.62
N TRP A 172 14.85 16.07 15.05
CA TRP A 172 14.89 14.63 15.30
C TRP A 172 15.21 14.25 16.77
N LYS A 173 15.97 15.07 17.50
CA LYS A 173 16.24 14.84 18.94
C LYS A 173 14.98 15.07 19.79
N SER A 174 14.22 16.13 19.50
CA SER A 174 12.94 16.40 20.17
C SER A 174 11.91 15.34 19.80
N ALA A 175 11.90 14.89 18.54
CA ALA A 175 11.09 13.73 18.12
C ALA A 175 11.46 12.47 18.93
N ALA A 176 12.74 12.16 19.11
CA ALA A 176 13.17 11.02 19.92
C ALA A 176 12.68 11.11 21.38
N LEU A 177 12.79 12.30 21.99
CA LEU A 177 12.31 12.56 23.35
C LEU A 177 10.78 12.34 23.45
N VAL A 178 10.01 12.91 22.52
CA VAL A 178 8.55 12.75 22.47
C VAL A 178 8.17 11.29 22.18
N HIS A 179 8.93 10.59 21.35
CA HIS A 179 8.68 9.18 21.03
C HIS A 179 8.76 8.31 22.30
N GLY A 180 9.84 8.45 23.07
CA GLY A 180 10.04 7.64 24.27
C GLY A 180 9.19 8.09 25.46
N ALA A 181 9.27 9.37 25.82
CA ALA A 181 8.61 9.88 27.02
C ALA A 181 7.09 9.94 26.92
N LEU A 182 6.54 10.08 25.70
CA LEU A 182 5.10 10.22 25.49
C LEU A 182 4.53 9.08 24.64
N ALA A 183 5.01 8.85 23.42
CA ALA A 183 4.32 7.94 22.49
C ALA A 183 4.33 6.49 23.01
N ILE A 184 5.52 5.93 23.29
CA ILE A 184 5.68 4.56 23.81
C ILE A 184 5.11 4.44 25.23
N GLN A 185 5.14 5.54 26.00
CA GLN A 185 4.66 5.54 27.37
C GLN A 185 3.15 5.64 27.53
N LEU A 186 2.44 6.19 26.54
CA LEU A 186 0.97 6.17 26.52
C LEU A 186 0.46 4.81 26.04
N LYS A 187 1.13 4.23 25.03
CA LYS A 187 0.90 2.86 24.53
C LYS A 187 2.22 2.31 24.00
N ILE A 188 2.48 1.02 24.19
CA ILE A 188 3.77 0.42 23.82
C ILE A 188 3.98 0.30 22.30
N TYR A 189 2.91 0.17 21.51
CA TYR A 189 3.00 -0.16 20.07
C TYR A 189 3.85 0.80 19.21
N PRO A 190 3.96 2.12 19.45
CA PRO A 190 4.80 3.01 18.65
C PRO A 190 6.28 2.61 18.61
N ILE A 191 6.73 1.72 19.51
CA ILE A 191 8.07 1.12 19.44
C ILE A 191 8.37 0.49 18.06
N ILE A 192 7.35 0.00 17.34
CA ILE A 192 7.50 -0.58 16.00
C ILE A 192 7.96 0.43 14.95
N TYR A 193 7.91 1.74 15.24
CA TYR A 193 8.36 2.79 14.33
C TYR A 193 9.86 3.04 14.40
N LEU A 194 10.56 2.59 15.46
CA LEU A 194 12.00 2.81 15.63
C LEU A 194 12.85 2.38 14.43
N PRO A 195 12.65 1.19 13.81
CA PRO A 195 13.44 0.78 12.66
C PRO A 195 13.30 1.73 11.47
N SER A 196 12.07 2.17 11.18
CA SER A 196 11.81 3.10 10.06
C SER A 196 12.45 4.46 10.29
N VAL A 197 12.39 5.00 11.52
CA VAL A 197 13.02 6.29 11.84
C VAL A 197 14.54 6.18 11.80
N PHE A 198 15.10 5.09 12.34
CA PHE A 198 16.54 4.81 12.26
C PHE A 198 17.01 4.86 10.80
N LEU A 199 16.32 4.15 9.91
CA LEU A 199 16.63 4.12 8.48
C LEU A 199 16.42 5.48 7.80
N SER A 200 15.36 6.22 8.13
CA SER A 200 15.12 7.56 7.58
C SER A 200 16.19 8.59 7.92
N LEU A 201 16.93 8.38 9.01
CA LEU A 201 18.04 9.23 9.42
C LEU A 201 19.40 8.78 8.86
N SER A 202 19.44 7.65 8.16
CA SER A 202 20.64 7.07 7.54
C SER A 202 20.80 7.53 6.08
N SER A 203 21.97 7.29 5.49
CA SER A 203 22.19 7.44 4.03
C SER A 203 21.86 6.17 3.23
N PHE A 204 21.15 5.21 3.83
CA PHE A 204 20.95 3.86 3.27
C PHE A 204 20.33 3.83 1.87
N GLY A 205 19.50 4.82 1.53
CA GLY A 205 18.88 4.95 0.21
C GLY A 205 19.74 5.55 -0.89
N ALA A 206 20.83 6.23 -0.53
CA ALA A 206 21.70 6.90 -1.48
C ALA A 206 22.79 5.97 -2.05
N GLU A 207 23.07 4.86 -1.36
CA GLU A 207 24.18 3.95 -1.67
C GLU A 207 23.74 2.86 -2.67
N LYS A 208 24.54 2.66 -3.74
CA LYS A 208 24.26 1.67 -4.80
C LYS A 208 24.69 0.24 -4.44
N ASP A 209 25.79 0.10 -3.70
CA ASP A 209 26.40 -1.20 -3.39
C ASP A 209 25.99 -1.75 -2.02
N ILE A 210 25.84 -3.07 -1.91
CA ILE A 210 25.42 -3.77 -0.68
C ILE A 210 26.39 -3.48 0.48
N VAL A 211 27.69 -3.46 0.22
CA VAL A 211 28.73 -3.18 1.23
C VAL A 211 28.61 -1.75 1.75
N SER A 212 28.37 -0.78 0.86
CA SER A 212 28.18 0.63 1.22
C SER A 212 26.88 0.85 1.99
N ARG A 213 25.80 0.14 1.62
CA ARG A 213 24.53 0.12 2.38
C ARG A 213 24.72 -0.44 3.79
N ALA A 214 25.41 -1.57 3.92
CA ALA A 214 25.73 -2.14 5.24
C ALA A 214 26.59 -1.20 6.08
N LYS A 215 27.60 -0.56 5.48
CA LYS A 215 28.43 0.45 6.13
C LYS A 215 27.59 1.64 6.60
N SER A 216 26.67 2.15 5.78
CA SER A 216 25.76 3.25 6.12
C SER A 216 24.90 2.96 7.34
N LEU A 217 24.42 1.71 7.50
CA LEU A 217 23.68 1.31 8.71
C LEU A 217 24.53 1.39 9.96
N VAL A 218 25.77 0.88 9.91
CA VAL A 218 26.69 0.86 11.05
C VAL A 218 27.21 2.26 11.39
N THR A 219 27.39 3.13 10.39
CA THR A 219 27.85 4.51 10.60
C THR A 219 26.72 5.50 10.88
N ASN A 220 25.47 5.05 10.98
CA ASN A 220 24.29 5.90 11.24
C ASN A 220 24.22 6.41 12.68
N TRP A 221 25.14 7.29 13.06
CA TRP A 221 25.20 7.85 14.41
C TRP A 221 23.91 8.58 14.80
N LYS A 222 23.23 9.25 13.85
CA LYS A 222 21.95 9.93 14.11
C LYS A 222 20.87 8.95 14.51
N GLY A 223 20.74 7.83 13.80
CA GLY A 223 19.82 6.75 14.14
C GLY A 223 20.13 6.16 15.52
N PHE A 224 21.39 5.87 15.83
CA PHE A 224 21.78 5.36 17.15
C PHE A 224 21.46 6.35 18.28
N VAL A 225 21.75 7.64 18.09
CA VAL A 225 21.41 8.68 19.08
C VAL A 225 19.89 8.84 19.22
N TYR A 226 19.12 8.74 18.14
CA TYR A 226 17.66 8.76 18.19
C TYR A 226 17.12 7.60 19.04
N VAL A 227 17.57 6.37 18.78
CA VAL A 227 17.17 5.19 19.57
C VAL A 227 17.58 5.35 21.03
N LEU A 228 18.81 5.81 21.29
CA LEU A 228 19.31 6.03 22.64
C LEU A 228 18.47 7.05 23.42
N ILE A 229 18.17 8.22 22.84
CA ILE A 229 17.31 9.24 23.48
C ILE A 229 15.91 8.68 23.72
N THR A 230 15.37 7.91 22.78
CA THR A 230 14.05 7.30 22.92
C THR A 230 14.02 6.30 24.08
N LEU A 231 15.00 5.41 24.18
CA LEU A 231 15.08 4.41 25.26
C LEU A 231 15.36 5.05 26.62
N ILE A 232 16.26 6.04 26.70
CA ILE A 232 16.55 6.76 27.94
C ILE A 232 15.32 7.51 28.43
N SER A 233 14.66 8.26 27.53
CA SER A 233 13.48 9.05 27.92
C SER A 233 12.32 8.19 28.37
N PHE A 234 12.06 7.06 27.69
CA PHE A 234 11.09 6.05 28.15
C PHE A 234 11.51 5.48 29.52
N GLY A 235 12.76 5.05 29.66
CA GLY A 235 13.31 4.48 30.88
C GLY A 235 13.23 5.43 32.09
N VAL A 236 13.45 6.73 31.89
CA VAL A 236 13.31 7.74 32.95
C VAL A 236 11.87 7.83 33.46
N VAL A 237 10.88 7.82 32.55
CA VAL A 237 9.47 7.87 32.97
C VAL A 237 9.04 6.57 33.64
N VAL A 238 9.51 5.42 33.16
CA VAL A 238 9.31 4.11 33.80
C VAL A 238 9.94 4.11 35.20
N ALA A 239 11.17 4.59 35.36
CA ALA A 239 11.85 4.67 36.66
C ALA A 239 11.11 5.60 37.63
N PHE A 240 10.61 6.74 37.15
CA PHE A 240 9.80 7.67 37.95
C PHE A 240 8.55 6.98 38.52
N PHE A 241 7.75 6.30 37.68
CA PHE A 241 6.55 5.61 38.17
C PHE A 241 6.87 4.35 38.99
N PHE A 242 7.98 3.68 38.70
CA PHE A 242 8.45 2.57 39.52
C PHE A 242 8.83 3.01 40.95
N GLN A 243 9.42 4.19 41.11
CA GLN A 243 9.70 4.73 42.45
C GLN A 243 8.43 5.00 43.26
N ILE A 244 7.32 5.33 42.59
CA ILE A 244 6.04 5.65 43.24
C ILE A 244 5.22 4.38 43.53
N TYR A 245 5.12 3.48 42.54
CA TYR A 245 4.18 2.34 42.57
C TYR A 245 4.84 0.96 42.65
N GLY A 246 6.18 0.89 42.60
CA GLY A 246 6.94 -0.34 42.75
C GLY A 246 6.67 -1.39 41.67
N GLN A 247 6.80 -2.66 42.07
CA GLN A 247 6.67 -3.81 41.16
C GLN A 247 5.29 -3.94 40.53
N LEU A 248 4.23 -3.53 41.24
CA LEU A 248 2.85 -3.58 40.76
C LEU A 248 2.68 -2.81 39.44
N PHE A 249 3.37 -1.66 39.30
CA PHE A 249 3.38 -0.91 38.04
C PHE A 249 3.99 -1.72 36.90
N LEU A 250 5.15 -2.36 37.09
CA LEU A 250 5.78 -3.14 36.02
C LEU A 250 4.93 -4.33 35.61
N ASP A 251 4.34 -5.02 36.60
CA ASP A 251 3.53 -6.20 36.37
C ASP A 251 2.27 -5.86 35.56
N GLU A 252 1.56 -4.79 35.94
CA GLU A 252 0.26 -4.44 35.36
C GLU A 252 0.35 -3.59 34.09
N TYR A 253 1.36 -2.73 33.96
CA TYR A 253 1.51 -1.87 32.78
C TYR A 253 2.42 -2.48 31.70
N LEU A 254 3.58 -3.05 32.04
CA LEU A 254 4.52 -3.55 31.01
C LEU A 254 4.39 -5.06 30.77
N ILE A 255 4.54 -5.84 31.84
CA ILE A 255 4.66 -7.31 31.75
C ILE A 255 3.32 -7.93 31.32
N TYR A 256 2.20 -7.35 31.73
CA TYR A 256 0.86 -7.76 31.33
C TYR A 256 0.74 -7.88 29.80
N HIS A 257 1.21 -6.90 29.02
CA HIS A 257 1.07 -6.91 27.56
C HIS A 257 1.85 -8.03 26.87
N ILE A 258 2.96 -8.47 27.45
CA ILE A 258 3.73 -9.62 26.94
C ILE A 258 2.95 -10.92 27.20
N LYS A 259 2.41 -11.06 28.42
CA LYS A 259 1.72 -12.27 28.89
C LYS A 259 0.26 -12.38 28.46
N ARG A 260 -0.37 -11.29 27.98
CA ARG A 260 -1.78 -11.22 27.57
C ARG A 260 -2.13 -12.29 26.51
N ARG A 261 -3.27 -12.97 26.69
CA ARG A 261 -3.70 -14.10 25.84
C ARG A 261 -5.17 -14.05 25.40
N ASP A 262 -5.93 -13.01 25.76
CA ASP A 262 -7.38 -12.80 25.50
C ASP A 262 -8.05 -13.90 24.68
N LEU A 263 -8.64 -14.86 25.43
CA LEU A 263 -9.35 -16.02 24.89
C LEU A 263 -10.77 -15.68 24.46
N ALA A 264 -11.30 -14.55 24.95
CA ALA A 264 -12.58 -13.97 24.59
C ALA A 264 -12.37 -12.60 23.93
N HIS A 265 -13.38 -12.11 23.21
CA HIS A 265 -13.40 -10.75 22.66
C HIS A 265 -12.24 -10.39 21.71
N ASN A 266 -11.76 -11.36 20.92
CA ASN A 266 -10.56 -11.22 20.12
C ASN A 266 -10.82 -11.57 18.64
N PHE A 267 -10.66 -10.60 17.75
CA PHE A 267 -10.80 -10.82 16.30
C PHE A 267 -9.73 -11.75 15.74
N SER A 268 -8.60 -11.90 16.44
CA SER A 268 -7.47 -12.70 15.99
C SER A 268 -7.75 -14.20 16.08
N PRO A 269 -7.51 -14.99 15.02
CA PRO A 269 -7.77 -16.44 15.05
C PRO A 269 -6.93 -17.19 16.10
N TYR A 270 -5.88 -16.55 16.65
CA TYR A 270 -5.07 -17.13 17.72
C TYR A 270 -5.86 -17.39 19.02
N PHE A 271 -6.98 -16.70 19.28
CA PHE A 271 -7.77 -16.93 20.50
C PHE A 271 -8.19 -18.39 20.64
N TYR A 272 -8.59 -19.03 19.53
CA TYR A 272 -9.09 -20.40 19.53
C TYR A 272 -7.97 -21.41 19.81
N LEU A 273 -6.79 -21.22 19.22
CA LEU A 273 -5.62 -22.05 19.50
C LEU A 273 -5.15 -21.89 20.95
N LEU A 274 -5.14 -20.67 21.47
CA LEU A 274 -4.75 -20.40 22.85
C LEU A 274 -5.74 -21.02 23.85
N TYR A 275 -7.03 -21.06 23.50
CA TYR A 275 -8.09 -21.70 24.29
C TYR A 275 -7.92 -23.23 24.33
N LEU A 276 -7.72 -23.88 23.18
CA LEU A 276 -7.54 -25.33 23.11
C LEU A 276 -6.36 -25.84 23.94
N TYR A 277 -5.29 -25.05 24.04
CA TYR A 277 -4.09 -25.40 24.78
C TYR A 277 -3.97 -24.67 26.13
N GLU A 278 -5.06 -24.10 26.67
CA GLU A 278 -5.05 -23.38 27.95
C GLU A 278 -4.51 -24.26 29.10
N LEU A 279 -4.89 -25.55 29.10
CA LEU A 279 -4.45 -26.54 30.10
C LEU A 279 -2.97 -26.95 29.95
N ASN A 280 -2.28 -26.56 28.88
CA ASN A 280 -0.86 -26.81 28.67
C ASN A 280 -0.07 -25.48 28.60
N PRO A 281 0.44 -24.99 29.74
CA PRO A 281 1.05 -23.67 29.84
C PRO A 281 2.23 -23.46 28.88
N THR A 282 3.05 -24.50 28.68
CA THR A 282 4.25 -24.46 27.83
C THR A 282 3.87 -24.29 26.37
N VAL A 283 2.94 -25.10 25.87
CA VAL A 283 2.48 -25.02 24.46
C VAL A 283 1.76 -23.69 24.21
N SER A 284 0.87 -23.28 25.11
CA SER A 284 0.16 -22.00 25.01
C SER A 284 1.13 -20.80 25.02
N GLN A 285 2.21 -20.87 25.80
CA GLN A 285 3.26 -19.83 25.78
C GLN A 285 4.04 -19.82 24.45
N LEU A 286 4.40 -20.98 23.91
CA LEU A 286 5.07 -21.08 22.62
C LEU A 286 4.21 -20.53 21.48
N ILE A 287 2.91 -20.86 21.45
CA ILE A 287 1.96 -20.30 20.48
C ILE A 287 1.89 -18.77 20.64
N GLY A 288 1.74 -18.29 21.87
CA GLY A 288 1.64 -16.86 22.17
C GLY A 288 2.90 -16.07 21.78
N LEU A 289 4.09 -16.67 21.86
CA LEU A 289 5.35 -16.06 21.41
C LEU A 289 5.53 -16.19 19.89
N GLY A 290 5.19 -17.33 19.30
CA GLY A 290 5.26 -17.57 17.87
C GLY A 290 4.40 -16.62 17.05
N ALA A 291 3.24 -16.21 17.59
CA ALA A 291 2.38 -15.20 16.99
C ALA A 291 3.05 -13.82 16.81
N PHE A 292 4.15 -13.52 17.52
CA PHE A 292 4.91 -12.28 17.30
C PHE A 292 5.83 -12.31 16.07
N ILE A 293 6.15 -13.49 15.53
CA ILE A 293 7.13 -13.62 14.45
C ILE A 293 6.66 -12.93 13.16
N PRO A 294 5.43 -13.16 12.65
CA PRO A 294 4.99 -12.53 11.40
C PRO A 294 5.00 -11.01 11.49
N GLN A 295 4.48 -10.45 12.58
CA GLN A 295 4.45 -9.00 12.78
C GLN A 295 5.85 -8.39 12.93
N LEU A 296 6.80 -9.10 13.58
CA LEU A 296 8.18 -8.62 13.71
C LEU A 296 8.90 -8.60 12.35
N VAL A 297 8.78 -9.70 11.58
CA VAL A 297 9.38 -9.82 10.24
C VAL A 297 8.83 -8.72 9.33
N LEU A 298 7.50 -8.55 9.31
CA LEU A 298 6.85 -7.53 8.49
C LEU A 298 7.22 -6.11 8.91
N THR A 299 7.33 -5.82 10.21
CA THR A 299 7.76 -4.51 10.72
C THR A 299 9.14 -4.14 10.20
N VAL A 300 10.09 -5.08 10.28
CA VAL A 300 11.45 -4.86 9.77
C VAL A 300 11.44 -4.73 8.25
N PHE A 301 10.72 -5.61 7.55
CA PHE A 301 10.62 -5.58 6.09
C PHE A 301 10.08 -4.23 5.58
N PHE A 302 8.97 -3.72 6.13
CA PHE A 302 8.41 -2.44 5.70
C PHE A 302 9.28 -1.25 6.08
N ALA A 303 9.95 -1.31 7.21
CA ALA A 303 10.95 -0.31 7.55
C ALA A 303 12.02 -0.21 6.45
N PHE A 304 12.60 -1.33 6.01
CA PHE A 304 13.59 -1.32 4.93
C PHE A 304 13.01 -0.93 3.56
N LYS A 305 11.75 -1.28 3.29
CA LYS A 305 11.12 -1.02 1.99
C LYS A 305 10.61 0.42 1.84
N HIS A 306 10.16 1.06 2.92
CA HIS A 306 9.39 2.30 2.87
C HIS A 306 9.89 3.42 3.81
N TYR A 307 11.08 3.31 4.41
CA TYR A 307 11.60 4.34 5.34
C TYR A 307 11.69 5.75 4.75
N ASP A 308 11.78 5.90 3.41
CA ASP A 308 11.80 7.21 2.73
C ASP A 308 10.48 7.99 2.90
N ASP A 309 9.37 7.30 3.19
CA ASP A 309 8.05 7.88 3.38
C ASP A 309 7.45 7.40 4.70
N LEU A 310 7.82 8.08 5.79
CA LEU A 310 7.45 7.69 7.15
C LEU A 310 5.93 7.54 7.37
N PRO A 311 5.05 8.47 6.92
CA PRO A 311 3.61 8.27 7.06
C PRO A 311 3.09 6.96 6.44
N PHE A 312 3.55 6.61 5.24
CA PHE A 312 3.15 5.38 4.58
C PHE A 312 3.77 4.15 5.25
N CYS A 313 5.05 4.23 5.60
CA CYS A 313 5.75 3.18 6.32
C CYS A 313 5.06 2.86 7.66
N TRP A 314 4.66 3.88 8.42
CA TRP A 314 4.00 3.69 9.70
C TRP A 314 2.59 3.13 9.52
N PHE A 315 1.87 3.54 8.47
CA PHE A 315 0.56 2.99 8.17
C PHE A 315 0.63 1.50 7.86
N ILE A 316 1.50 1.11 6.92
CA ILE A 316 1.60 -0.29 6.49
C ILE A 316 2.17 -1.18 7.61
N THR A 317 3.11 -0.66 8.39
CA THR A 317 3.69 -1.35 9.55
C THR A 317 2.64 -1.57 10.63
N THR A 318 1.85 -0.54 10.99
CA THR A 318 0.80 -0.66 12.01
C THR A 318 -0.35 -1.53 11.54
N PHE A 319 -0.74 -1.43 10.27
CA PHE A 319 -1.78 -2.29 9.70
C PHE A 319 -1.34 -3.77 9.75
N ALA A 320 -0.11 -4.07 9.35
CA ALA A 320 0.46 -5.42 9.46
C ALA A 320 0.54 -5.89 10.92
N PHE A 321 1.01 -5.01 11.82
CA PHE A 321 1.10 -5.29 13.25
C PHE A 321 -0.26 -5.64 13.85
N VAL A 322 -1.33 -4.91 13.52
CA VAL A 322 -2.69 -5.20 14.01
C VAL A 322 -3.27 -6.46 13.37
N THR A 323 -3.06 -6.66 12.07
CA THR A 323 -3.61 -7.81 11.32
C THR A 323 -3.07 -9.14 11.83
N PHE A 324 -1.76 -9.20 12.12
CA PHE A 324 -1.09 -10.44 12.57
C PHE A 324 -0.92 -10.53 14.08
N ASN A 325 -1.50 -9.61 14.86
CA ASN A 325 -1.40 -9.65 16.31
C ASN A 325 -2.15 -10.87 16.88
N LYS A 326 -1.64 -11.43 17.98
CA LYS A 326 -2.36 -12.46 18.77
C LYS A 326 -3.61 -11.92 19.45
N VAL A 327 -3.66 -10.64 19.77
CA VAL A 327 -4.84 -9.95 20.32
C VAL A 327 -5.20 -8.82 19.39
N CYS A 328 -6.42 -8.85 18.84
CA CYS A 328 -6.93 -7.83 17.95
C CYS A 328 -8.31 -7.39 18.44
N THR A 329 -8.46 -6.10 18.74
CA THR A 329 -9.69 -5.47 19.21
C THR A 329 -10.02 -4.28 18.32
N SER A 330 -11.29 -3.86 18.29
CA SER A 330 -11.76 -2.78 17.42
C SER A 330 -11.07 -1.44 17.66
N GLN A 331 -10.62 -1.18 18.89
CA GLN A 331 -9.87 0.04 19.25
C GLN A 331 -8.56 0.17 18.45
N TYR A 332 -7.94 -0.96 18.06
CA TYR A 332 -6.64 -0.96 17.38
C TYR A 332 -6.73 -0.38 15.96
N PHE A 333 -7.93 -0.34 15.37
CA PHE A 333 -8.12 0.20 14.03
C PHE A 333 -7.81 1.69 13.95
N VAL A 334 -7.96 2.41 15.06
CA VAL A 334 -7.59 3.83 15.15
C VAL A 334 -6.09 4.04 14.86
N TRP A 335 -5.24 3.08 15.23
CA TRP A 335 -3.78 3.21 15.15
C TRP A 335 -3.27 3.35 13.72
N TYR A 336 -3.96 2.78 12.73
CA TYR A 336 -3.63 2.98 11.31
C TYR A 336 -4.60 3.93 10.61
N ILE A 337 -5.87 4.05 11.05
CA ILE A 337 -6.81 5.04 10.49
C ILE A 337 -6.31 6.47 10.68
N VAL A 338 -5.60 6.75 11.79
CA VAL A 338 -4.95 8.06 12.02
C VAL A 338 -3.95 8.43 10.92
N LEU A 339 -3.40 7.48 10.16
CA LEU A 339 -2.44 7.80 9.09
C LEU A 339 -3.12 7.93 7.72
N LEU A 340 -4.36 7.46 7.55
CA LEU A 340 -5.09 7.50 6.28
C LEU A 340 -5.27 8.92 5.70
N PRO A 341 -5.58 9.98 6.47
CA PRO A 341 -5.68 11.32 5.90
C PRO A 341 -4.41 11.77 5.17
N LEU A 342 -3.23 11.38 5.69
CA LEU A 342 -1.93 11.69 5.08
C LEU A 342 -1.68 10.91 3.79
N LEU A 343 -2.34 9.76 3.61
CA LEU A 343 -2.14 8.84 2.50
C LEU A 343 -3.26 8.89 1.46
N ALA A 344 -4.34 9.62 1.73
CA ALA A 344 -5.53 9.67 0.89
C ALA A 344 -5.23 10.03 -0.57
N HIS A 345 -4.23 10.88 -0.82
CA HIS A 345 -3.80 11.25 -2.18
C HIS A 345 -3.01 10.16 -2.91
N LYS A 346 -2.53 9.14 -2.19
CA LYS A 346 -1.81 7.97 -2.72
C LYS A 346 -2.72 6.77 -2.94
N ILE A 347 -3.95 6.83 -2.44
CA ILE A 347 -4.94 5.78 -2.60
C ILE A 347 -5.71 6.08 -3.89
N THR A 348 -5.45 5.29 -4.93
CA THR A 348 -5.97 5.57 -6.26
C THR A 348 -7.09 4.62 -6.70
N PHE A 349 -7.71 3.90 -5.75
CA PHE A 349 -8.76 2.93 -6.07
C PHE A 349 -9.96 3.54 -6.79
N SER A 350 -10.50 2.78 -7.76
CA SER A 350 -11.84 3.05 -8.29
C SER A 350 -12.87 3.07 -7.15
N ARG A 351 -13.86 3.97 -7.24
CA ARG A 351 -14.87 4.15 -6.18
C ARG A 351 -15.58 2.84 -5.84
N THR A 352 -15.86 2.01 -6.84
CA THR A 352 -16.49 0.69 -6.68
C THR A 352 -15.61 -0.26 -5.88
N ARG A 353 -14.30 -0.29 -6.18
CA ARG A 353 -13.33 -1.13 -5.47
C ARG A 353 -13.15 -0.67 -4.01
N ALA A 354 -13.01 0.63 -3.79
CA ALA A 354 -12.92 1.21 -2.45
C ALA A 354 -14.17 0.88 -1.60
N LEU A 355 -15.38 1.01 -2.17
CA LEU A 355 -16.62 0.65 -1.50
C LEU A 355 -16.72 -0.84 -1.23
N THR A 356 -16.29 -1.69 -2.15
CA THR A 356 -16.31 -3.15 -1.99
C THR A 356 -15.39 -3.60 -0.86
N LEU A 357 -14.16 -3.06 -0.80
CA LEU A 357 -13.21 -3.36 0.27
C LEU A 357 -13.69 -2.84 1.62
N LEU A 358 -14.22 -1.63 1.68
CA LEU A 358 -14.79 -1.07 2.89
C LEU A 358 -15.99 -1.90 3.38
N ALA A 359 -16.87 -2.31 2.46
CA ALA A 359 -18.00 -3.17 2.77
C ALA A 359 -17.54 -4.54 3.28
N ALA A 360 -16.59 -5.19 2.62
CA ALA A 360 -16.03 -6.46 3.06
C ALA A 360 -15.40 -6.33 4.47
N TRP A 361 -14.66 -5.26 4.72
CA TRP A 361 -14.04 -4.99 6.01
C TRP A 361 -15.08 -4.81 7.14
N PHE A 362 -16.21 -4.14 6.89
CA PHE A 362 -17.29 -4.01 7.87
C PHE A 362 -18.14 -5.28 8.02
N VAL A 363 -18.44 -5.97 6.91
CA VAL A 363 -19.27 -7.19 6.92
C VAL A 363 -18.58 -8.29 7.73
N THR A 364 -17.28 -8.48 7.56
CA THR A 364 -16.53 -9.49 8.34
C THR A 364 -16.56 -9.21 9.84
N GLN A 365 -16.44 -7.93 10.24
CA GLN A 365 -16.62 -7.54 11.64
C GLN A 365 -18.04 -7.78 12.13
N GLY A 366 -19.06 -7.47 11.32
CA GLY A 366 -20.46 -7.70 11.66
C GLY A 366 -20.77 -9.19 11.85
N ILE A 367 -20.23 -10.06 11.00
CA ILE A 367 -20.35 -11.52 11.13
C ILE A 367 -19.72 -11.96 12.46
N TRP A 368 -18.50 -11.50 12.74
CA TRP A 368 -17.81 -11.85 13.99
C TRP A 368 -18.60 -11.38 15.22
N LEU A 369 -19.07 -10.13 15.24
CA LEU A 369 -19.87 -9.57 16.33
C LEU A 369 -21.19 -10.33 16.53
N LEU A 370 -21.86 -10.73 15.46
CA LEU A 370 -23.07 -11.55 15.55
C LEU A 370 -22.77 -12.90 16.20
N THR A 371 -21.71 -13.59 15.75
CA THR A 371 -21.33 -14.89 16.33
C THR A 371 -20.94 -14.78 17.80
N ALA A 372 -20.23 -13.71 18.19
CA ALA A 372 -19.86 -13.43 19.58
C ALA A 372 -21.09 -13.10 20.43
N TYR A 373 -22.03 -12.30 19.90
CA TYR A 373 -23.27 -11.97 20.60
C TYR A 373 -24.13 -13.20 20.88
N LEU A 374 -24.31 -14.07 19.87
CA LEU A 374 -25.05 -15.32 20.03
C LEU A 374 -24.40 -16.24 21.06
N PHE A 375 -23.07 -16.30 21.09
CA PHE A 375 -22.33 -17.07 22.08
C PHE A 375 -22.53 -16.52 23.50
N GLU A 376 -22.21 -15.25 23.72
CA GLU A 376 -22.09 -14.68 25.07
C GLU A 376 -23.44 -14.26 25.68
N PHE A 377 -24.33 -13.70 24.87
CA PHE A 377 -25.59 -13.15 25.38
C PHE A 377 -26.76 -14.11 25.21
N GLN A 378 -26.77 -14.94 24.16
CA GLN A 378 -27.85 -15.90 23.89
C GLN A 378 -27.50 -17.33 24.31
N GLY A 379 -26.22 -17.63 24.60
CA GLY A 379 -25.77 -18.94 25.06
C GLY A 379 -25.77 -20.01 23.97
N TRP A 380 -25.72 -19.63 22.69
CA TRP A 380 -25.67 -20.57 21.57
C TRP A 380 -24.23 -21.08 21.38
N ASP A 381 -24.05 -22.34 21.00
CA ASP A 381 -22.71 -22.89 20.72
C ASP A 381 -22.17 -22.45 19.35
N THR A 382 -21.81 -21.17 19.25
CA THR A 382 -21.25 -20.54 18.06
C THR A 382 -19.73 -20.33 18.15
N PHE A 383 -19.05 -20.99 19.09
CA PHE A 383 -17.63 -20.75 19.37
C PHE A 383 -16.71 -21.07 18.17
N PHE A 384 -16.96 -22.19 17.48
CA PHE A 384 -16.23 -22.53 16.26
C PHE A 384 -16.57 -21.60 15.07
N LEU A 385 -17.83 -21.14 14.97
CA LEU A 385 -18.23 -20.17 13.95
C LEU A 385 -17.53 -18.82 14.15
N MET A 386 -17.34 -18.40 15.41
CA MET A 386 -16.57 -17.21 15.76
C MET A 386 -15.10 -17.34 15.32
N PHE A 387 -14.49 -18.53 15.44
CA PHE A 387 -13.16 -18.79 14.89
C PHE A 387 -13.12 -18.68 13.36
N LEU A 388 -14.11 -19.25 12.64
CA LEU A 388 -14.21 -19.08 11.19
C LEU A 388 -14.39 -17.62 10.78
N ALA A 389 -15.17 -16.84 11.54
CA ALA A 389 -15.32 -15.41 11.34
C ALA A 389 -13.99 -14.65 11.55
N SER A 390 -13.18 -15.04 12.54
CA SER A 390 -11.81 -14.51 12.74
C SER A 390 -10.87 -14.83 11.58
N CYS A 391 -10.93 -16.05 11.03
CA CYS A 391 -10.17 -16.41 9.83
C CYS A 391 -10.61 -15.58 8.61
N LEU A 392 -11.92 -15.38 8.42
CA LEU A 392 -12.47 -14.56 7.35
C LEU A 392 -12.04 -13.09 7.47
N PHE A 393 -12.02 -12.56 8.70
CA PHE A 393 -11.52 -11.21 8.99
C PHE A 393 -10.02 -11.08 8.67
N LEU A 394 -9.20 -12.08 9.03
CA LEU A 394 -7.77 -12.10 8.69
C LEU A 394 -7.52 -12.12 7.18
N VAL A 395 -8.26 -12.96 6.43
CA VAL A 395 -8.18 -13.02 4.97
C VAL A 395 -8.57 -11.69 4.34
N THR A 396 -9.67 -11.09 4.79
CA THR A 396 -10.11 -9.78 4.31
C THR A 396 -9.07 -8.69 4.54
N ASN A 397 -8.47 -8.62 5.74
CA ASN A 397 -7.40 -7.65 6.00
C ASN A 397 -6.17 -7.92 5.14
N SER A 398 -5.81 -9.19 4.92
CA SER A 398 -4.67 -9.56 4.08
C SER A 398 -4.90 -9.22 2.60
N MET A 399 -6.14 -9.29 2.11
CA MET A 399 -6.51 -8.82 0.76
C MET A 399 -6.44 -7.29 0.64
N VAL A 400 -6.97 -6.57 1.63
CA VAL A 400 -6.80 -5.11 1.72
C VAL A 400 -5.31 -4.74 1.72
N PHE A 401 -4.49 -5.53 2.42
CA PHE A 401 -3.04 -5.37 2.48
C PHE A 401 -2.34 -5.58 1.14
N TYR A 402 -2.64 -6.67 0.45
CA TYR A 402 -2.07 -7.00 -0.87
C TYR A 402 -2.33 -5.89 -1.90
N LEU A 403 -3.53 -5.33 -1.88
CA LEU A 403 -3.96 -4.24 -2.78
C LEU A 403 -3.25 -2.91 -2.55
N ILE A 404 -2.76 -2.65 -1.35
CA ILE A 404 -1.99 -1.43 -1.05
C ILE A 404 -0.51 -1.61 -1.52
N GLY A 405 -0.09 -2.82 -1.89
CA GLY A 405 1.31 -3.18 -2.12
C GLY A 405 1.77 -3.41 -3.56
N LEU A 406 0.88 -3.60 -4.55
CA LEU A 406 1.24 -4.03 -5.91
C LEU A 406 0.26 -3.43 -6.95
N GLY A 407 0.69 -2.39 -7.69
CA GLY A 407 0.02 -1.92 -8.92
C GLY A 407 0.79 -2.35 -10.17
N LEU A 408 0.12 -2.63 -11.29
CA LEU A 408 0.68 -3.06 -12.59
C LEU A 408 -0.29 -2.94 -13.82
N GLY A 409 -1.44 -2.26 -13.76
CA GLY A 409 -2.39 -2.23 -14.90
C GLY A 409 -3.04 -0.89 -15.36
N ASP A 410 -2.68 0.29 -14.87
CA ASP A 410 -3.33 1.58 -15.24
C ASP A 410 -2.41 2.83 -15.24
N VAL A 411 -2.97 4.01 -15.56
CA VAL A 411 -2.27 5.31 -15.57
C VAL A 411 -1.59 5.67 -14.24
N GLU A 412 -1.92 4.97 -13.17
CA GLU A 412 -1.50 5.20 -11.79
C GLU A 412 -0.33 4.29 -11.40
N ASP A 413 0.06 3.34 -12.27
CA ASP A 413 1.26 2.50 -12.08
C ASP A 413 2.57 3.27 -12.21
N ILE A 414 2.53 4.49 -12.76
CA ILE A 414 3.68 5.38 -12.73
C ILE A 414 4.05 5.60 -11.26
N THR A 415 5.31 5.36 -10.93
CA THR A 415 5.77 5.60 -9.55
C THR A 415 5.48 7.05 -9.14
N VAL A 416 5.15 7.29 -7.87
CA VAL A 416 4.90 8.66 -7.36
C VAL A 416 6.06 9.61 -7.66
N LYS A 417 7.30 9.08 -7.68
CA LYS A 417 8.49 9.82 -8.11
C LYS A 417 8.47 10.16 -9.60
N GLY A 418 8.11 9.20 -10.46
CA GLY A 418 7.89 9.42 -11.89
C GLY A 418 6.83 10.48 -12.17
N LEU A 419 5.67 10.41 -11.51
CA LEU A 419 4.60 11.40 -11.66
C LEU A 419 5.02 12.81 -11.24
N ASN A 420 5.71 12.95 -10.11
CA ASN A 420 6.21 14.24 -9.64
C ASN A 420 7.28 14.83 -10.57
N ILE A 421 8.12 14.00 -11.18
CA ILE A 421 9.09 14.44 -12.18
C ILE A 421 8.36 14.93 -13.43
N VAL A 422 7.41 14.15 -13.95
CA VAL A 422 6.59 14.50 -15.12
C VAL A 422 5.90 15.85 -14.96
N LYS A 423 5.35 16.15 -13.78
CA LYS A 423 4.71 17.45 -13.49
C LYS A 423 5.67 18.63 -13.53
N ASN A 424 6.96 18.42 -13.26
CA ASN A 424 7.97 19.49 -13.18
C ASN A 424 8.83 19.63 -14.44
N CYS A 425 8.82 18.65 -15.35
CA CYS A 425 9.60 18.69 -16.57
C CYS A 425 9.03 19.66 -17.60
N ALA A 426 9.90 20.39 -18.29
CA ALA A 426 9.50 21.30 -19.36
C ALA A 426 8.89 20.54 -20.53
N ARG A 427 9.47 19.38 -20.88
CA ARG A 427 8.99 18.48 -21.92
C ARG A 427 9.01 17.03 -21.45
N VAL A 428 7.92 16.33 -21.73
CA VAL A 428 7.69 14.93 -21.33
C VAL A 428 7.49 14.12 -22.59
N HIS A 429 8.44 13.22 -22.86
CA HIS A 429 8.32 12.26 -23.96
C HIS A 429 7.85 10.91 -23.42
N LEU A 430 6.74 10.42 -23.95
CA LEU A 430 6.25 9.08 -23.69
C LEU A 430 6.76 8.14 -24.77
N GLU A 431 7.61 7.20 -24.36
CA GLU A 431 8.08 6.11 -25.20
C GLU A 431 6.88 5.18 -25.47
N ALA A 432 6.31 5.27 -26.68
CA ALA A 432 5.14 4.50 -27.10
C ALA A 432 5.50 3.36 -28.05
N TYR A 433 6.79 3.13 -28.26
CA TYR A 433 7.30 2.16 -29.23
C TYR A 433 7.39 0.74 -28.64
N THR A 434 7.81 0.57 -27.38
CA THR A 434 7.95 -0.76 -26.74
C THR A 434 6.72 -1.22 -25.94
N SER A 435 5.76 -0.32 -25.70
CA SER A 435 4.46 -0.59 -25.06
C SER A 435 3.40 0.34 -25.66
N ILE A 436 2.53 -0.20 -26.53
CA ILE A 436 1.41 0.58 -27.07
C ILE A 436 0.37 0.80 -25.96
N LEU A 437 -0.07 2.05 -25.84
CA LEU A 437 -1.23 2.43 -25.07
C LEU A 437 -2.50 1.78 -25.66
N CYS A 438 -2.86 0.59 -25.22
CA CYS A 438 -4.03 -0.13 -25.71
C CYS A 438 -5.19 -0.10 -24.70
N TYR A 439 -6.40 0.19 -25.20
CA TYR A 439 -7.71 0.16 -24.53
C TYR A 439 -7.79 0.83 -23.13
N GLY A 440 -8.15 2.12 -23.11
CA GLY A 440 -8.47 2.89 -21.90
C GLY A 440 -7.40 3.92 -21.49
N LEU A 441 -6.15 3.65 -21.87
CA LEU A 441 -5.01 4.56 -21.77
C LEU A 441 -4.97 5.53 -22.96
N ASP A 442 -5.97 6.40 -23.07
CA ASP A 442 -5.94 7.49 -24.06
C ASP A 442 -4.82 8.49 -23.69
N LYS A 443 -4.09 9.01 -24.68
CA LYS A 443 -3.13 10.12 -24.49
C LYS A 443 -3.81 11.26 -23.73
N THR A 444 -5.07 11.54 -24.04
CA THR A 444 -5.85 12.57 -23.35
C THR A 444 -6.09 12.24 -21.87
N ASN A 445 -6.24 10.96 -21.51
CA ASN A 445 -6.35 10.54 -20.10
C ASN A 445 -5.00 10.64 -19.37
N LEU A 446 -3.89 10.32 -20.03
CA LEU A 446 -2.54 10.49 -19.50
C LEU A 446 -2.19 11.97 -19.30
N GLU A 447 -2.45 12.82 -20.29
CA GLU A 447 -2.23 14.27 -20.19
C GLU A 447 -3.08 14.89 -19.09
N LYS A 448 -4.34 14.44 -18.95
CA LYS A 448 -5.23 14.85 -17.88
C LYS A 448 -4.76 14.39 -16.50
N PHE A 449 -4.20 13.19 -16.39
CA PHE A 449 -3.67 12.64 -15.12
C PHE A 449 -2.33 13.29 -14.74
N TYR A 450 -1.47 13.54 -15.72
CA TYR A 450 -0.15 14.16 -15.55
C TYR A 450 -0.24 15.69 -15.42
N GLY A 451 -1.33 16.31 -15.88
CA GLY A 451 -1.49 17.76 -15.89
C GLY A 451 -0.54 18.47 -16.86
N ARG A 452 -0.01 17.75 -17.85
CA ARG A 452 0.97 18.22 -18.84
C ARG A 452 0.71 17.57 -20.18
N GLU A 453 1.11 18.27 -21.24
CA GLU A 453 1.15 17.70 -22.59
C GLU A 453 2.21 16.58 -22.64
N VAL A 454 1.83 15.47 -23.27
CA VAL A 454 2.67 14.30 -23.42
C VAL A 454 3.03 14.18 -24.89
N ILE A 455 4.32 14.27 -25.21
CA ILE A 455 4.80 14.12 -26.58
C ILE A 455 5.03 12.64 -26.82
N GLU A 456 4.20 12.03 -27.68
CA GLU A 456 4.36 10.64 -28.09
C GLU A 456 5.67 10.53 -28.88
N ALA A 457 6.61 9.74 -28.37
CA ALA A 457 7.86 9.41 -29.03
C ALA A 457 7.69 8.03 -29.65
N ASP A 458 7.44 8.02 -30.96
CA ASP A 458 7.34 6.79 -31.75
C ASP A 458 8.73 6.20 -32.03
N ARG A 459 8.75 5.07 -32.73
CA ARG A 459 9.99 4.36 -33.08
C ARG A 459 11.01 5.28 -33.77
N THR A 460 10.55 6.09 -34.72
CA THR A 460 11.42 6.96 -35.52
C THR A 460 12.06 8.02 -34.63
N ILE A 461 11.28 8.64 -33.75
CA ILE A 461 11.76 9.65 -32.81
C ILE A 461 12.75 9.05 -31.78
N VAL A 462 12.50 7.83 -31.32
CA VAL A 462 13.34 7.17 -30.30
C VAL A 462 14.64 6.58 -30.89
N GLU A 463 14.56 5.90 -32.04
CA GLU A 463 15.69 5.17 -32.63
C GLU A 463 16.51 5.99 -33.64
N GLN A 464 15.90 6.94 -34.35
CA GLN A 464 16.53 7.65 -35.48
C GLN A 464 16.65 9.17 -35.26
N GLU A 465 15.72 9.77 -34.52
CA GLU A 465 15.69 11.23 -34.26
C GLU A 465 15.84 11.56 -32.77
N SER A 466 16.64 10.79 -32.02
CA SER A 466 16.85 11.02 -30.57
C SER A 466 17.38 12.41 -30.25
N ASP A 467 18.06 13.06 -31.21
CA ASP A 467 18.49 14.45 -31.12
C ASP A 467 17.32 15.42 -30.94
N ALA A 468 16.12 15.11 -31.48
CA ALA A 468 14.92 15.91 -31.29
C ALA A 468 14.38 15.83 -29.86
N ILE A 469 14.48 14.65 -29.22
CA ILE A 469 14.18 14.48 -27.79
C ILE A 469 15.19 15.30 -26.96
N LEU A 470 16.49 15.17 -27.25
CA LEU A 470 17.56 15.76 -26.45
C LEU A 470 17.81 17.25 -26.72
N LYS A 471 17.24 17.81 -27.79
CA LYS A 471 17.43 19.21 -28.19
C LYS A 471 17.06 20.15 -27.04
N GLY A 472 18.02 20.95 -26.56
CA GLY A 472 17.79 21.93 -25.48
C GLY A 472 17.76 21.33 -24.07
N ALA A 473 18.06 20.03 -23.90
CA ALA A 473 18.15 19.38 -22.59
C ALA A 473 19.32 19.90 -21.72
N ASP A 474 20.23 20.70 -22.28
CA ASP A 474 21.28 21.44 -21.57
C ASP A 474 20.75 22.68 -20.82
N LYS A 475 19.56 23.16 -21.19
CA LYS A 475 18.92 24.39 -20.65
C LYS A 475 17.58 24.13 -19.98
N GLU A 476 16.91 23.03 -20.32
CA GLU A 476 15.59 22.67 -19.82
C GLU A 476 15.56 21.22 -19.33
N ASP A 477 14.75 20.95 -18.30
CA ASP A 477 14.55 19.59 -17.83
C ASP A 477 13.67 18.79 -18.80
N VAL A 478 14.32 17.98 -19.64
CA VAL A 478 13.69 16.99 -20.52
C VAL A 478 13.79 15.60 -19.89
N ARG A 479 12.69 14.82 -19.92
CA ARG A 479 12.68 13.43 -19.44
C ARG A 479 11.92 12.51 -20.38
N VAL A 480 12.45 11.30 -20.53
CA VAL A 480 11.78 10.16 -21.16
C VAL A 480 11.18 9.30 -20.06
N ILE A 481 9.89 9.00 -20.13
CA ILE A 481 9.23 8.08 -19.19
C ILE A 481 9.46 6.66 -19.69
N HIS A 482 10.11 5.82 -18.88
CA HIS A 482 10.18 4.38 -19.12
C HIS A 482 8.95 3.70 -18.49
N ASN A 483 8.27 2.85 -19.26
CA ASN A 483 7.15 2.05 -18.76
C ASN A 483 7.57 0.59 -18.52
N ALA A 484 6.72 -0.20 -17.89
CA ALA A 484 6.80 -1.66 -17.98
C ALA A 484 6.79 -2.04 -19.47
N SER A 485 7.86 -2.71 -19.90
CA SER A 485 8.05 -3.15 -21.28
C SER A 485 7.83 -4.65 -21.36
N ILE A 486 7.25 -5.10 -22.48
CA ILE A 486 7.12 -6.52 -22.78
C ILE A 486 8.47 -7.24 -22.70
N MET A 487 9.57 -6.54 -23.01
CA MET A 487 10.95 -7.03 -22.90
C MET A 487 11.31 -7.58 -21.52
N ASN A 488 10.73 -7.01 -20.46
CA ASN A 488 10.93 -7.47 -19.08
C ASN A 488 9.73 -8.30 -18.60
N ALA A 489 8.52 -7.92 -19.01
CA ALA A 489 7.28 -8.55 -18.54
C ALA A 489 7.15 -10.01 -18.99
N VAL A 490 7.80 -10.40 -20.09
CA VAL A 490 7.84 -11.79 -20.57
C VAL A 490 8.38 -12.79 -19.54
N GLY A 491 9.10 -12.34 -18.51
CA GLY A 491 9.55 -13.20 -17.42
C GLY A 491 8.41 -13.92 -16.68
N CYS A 492 7.16 -13.45 -16.80
CA CYS A 492 5.99 -14.14 -16.27
C CYS A 492 5.75 -15.54 -16.88
N CYS A 493 6.34 -15.86 -18.03
CA CYS A 493 6.27 -17.20 -18.63
C CYS A 493 7.22 -18.23 -18.00
N GLY A 494 8.06 -17.82 -17.05
CA GLY A 494 8.98 -18.71 -16.35
C GLY A 494 10.38 -18.82 -16.96
N LEU A 495 10.59 -18.29 -18.16
CA LEU A 495 11.90 -18.20 -18.77
C LEU A 495 12.78 -17.14 -18.09
N GLN A 496 14.05 -17.44 -17.93
CA GLN A 496 15.04 -16.55 -17.34
C GLN A 496 15.35 -15.41 -18.30
N LEU A 497 15.07 -14.17 -17.86
CA LEU A 497 15.28 -12.97 -18.66
C LEU A 497 16.73 -12.81 -19.17
N TYR A 498 17.72 -13.31 -18.41
CA TYR A 498 19.14 -13.24 -18.78
C TYR A 498 19.51 -14.14 -19.97
N ASN A 499 18.67 -15.13 -20.31
CA ASN A 499 18.90 -16.06 -21.41
C ASN A 499 18.22 -15.61 -22.72
N PHE A 500 17.61 -14.41 -22.75
CA PHE A 500 17.04 -13.86 -23.99
C PHE A 500 18.12 -13.21 -24.87
N GLY A 501 18.17 -13.61 -26.13
CA GLY A 501 19.08 -13.11 -27.15
C GLY A 501 18.55 -11.88 -27.89
N GLU A 502 18.95 -11.72 -29.15
CA GLU A 502 18.50 -10.59 -29.96
C GLU A 502 16.98 -10.69 -30.22
N THR A 503 16.22 -9.68 -29.79
CA THR A 503 14.77 -9.61 -30.02
C THR A 503 14.49 -9.32 -31.50
N VAL A 504 13.45 -9.95 -32.04
CA VAL A 504 13.06 -9.80 -33.44
C VAL A 504 11.64 -9.26 -33.56
N SER A 505 11.35 -8.59 -34.67
CA SER A 505 9.98 -8.19 -35.04
C SER A 505 9.54 -9.03 -36.23
N ILE A 506 8.49 -9.82 -36.04
CA ILE A 506 7.82 -10.53 -37.13
C ILE A 506 6.84 -9.52 -37.74
N VAL A 507 7.01 -9.23 -39.03
CA VAL A 507 6.18 -8.26 -39.75
C VAL A 507 4.98 -8.94 -40.42
N MET A 508 3.87 -8.22 -40.55
CA MET A 508 2.69 -8.74 -41.21
C MET A 508 2.95 -8.86 -42.73
N TRP A 509 2.84 -10.08 -43.25
CA TRP A 509 2.97 -10.35 -44.68
C TRP A 509 1.81 -9.76 -45.49
N THR A 510 2.13 -9.32 -46.70
CA THR A 510 1.14 -9.03 -47.75
C THR A 510 1.35 -9.99 -48.93
N ASP A 511 0.45 -9.96 -49.90
CA ASP A 511 0.57 -10.80 -51.10
C ASP A 511 1.83 -10.48 -51.93
N GLU A 512 2.29 -9.23 -51.86
CA GLU A 512 3.42 -8.72 -52.65
C GLU A 512 4.74 -8.69 -51.86
N TRP A 513 4.68 -8.73 -50.52
CA TRP A 513 5.86 -8.53 -49.66
C TRP A 513 5.87 -9.48 -48.46
N GLN A 514 6.81 -10.43 -48.49
CA GLN A 514 6.94 -11.50 -47.50
C GLN A 514 8.39 -11.63 -47.02
N PRO A 515 8.88 -10.65 -46.23
CA PRO A 515 10.26 -10.64 -45.77
C PRO A 515 10.52 -11.76 -44.74
N GLU A 516 11.75 -12.26 -44.76
CA GLU A 516 12.21 -13.36 -43.91
C GLU A 516 13.46 -12.99 -43.08
N SER A 517 13.83 -11.70 -43.03
CA SER A 517 15.10 -11.23 -42.44
C SER A 517 15.24 -11.50 -40.94
N TYR A 518 14.13 -11.67 -40.22
CA TYR A 518 14.13 -12.04 -38.81
C TYR A 518 14.49 -13.52 -38.57
N TYR A 519 14.42 -14.37 -39.60
CA TYR A 519 14.77 -15.79 -39.50
C TYR A 519 16.22 -16.00 -39.05
N ASP A 520 17.17 -15.30 -39.68
CA ASP A 520 18.60 -15.52 -39.44
C ASP A 520 18.99 -15.15 -37.99
N LYS A 521 18.30 -14.16 -37.40
CA LYS A 521 18.48 -13.75 -36.00
C LYS A 521 17.93 -14.80 -35.02
N ILE A 522 16.74 -15.35 -35.29
CA ILE A 522 16.18 -16.46 -34.51
C ILE A 522 17.11 -17.68 -34.56
N ALA A 523 17.63 -18.00 -35.75
CA ALA A 523 18.56 -19.10 -35.94
C ALA A 523 19.85 -18.91 -35.12
N LEU A 524 20.43 -17.71 -35.15
CA LEU A 524 21.63 -17.38 -34.39
C LEU A 524 21.41 -17.45 -32.87
N ASN A 525 20.27 -16.97 -32.37
CA ASN A 525 19.93 -17.08 -30.96
C ASN A 525 19.81 -18.54 -30.52
N ARG A 526 19.10 -19.38 -31.29
CA ARG A 526 18.99 -20.82 -31.00
C ARG A 526 20.33 -21.53 -31.04
N GLN A 527 21.19 -21.21 -32.00
CA GLN A 527 22.56 -21.75 -32.07
C GLN A 527 23.38 -21.43 -30.80
N ARG A 528 23.10 -20.28 -30.16
CA ARG A 528 23.76 -19.84 -28.92
C ARG A 528 23.05 -20.30 -27.64
N GLY A 529 21.97 -21.09 -27.75
CA GLY A 529 21.16 -21.52 -26.61
C GLY A 529 20.25 -20.42 -26.03
N MET A 530 20.11 -19.27 -26.69
CA MET A 530 19.34 -18.13 -26.19
C MET A 530 17.87 -18.18 -26.63
N HIS A 531 16.95 -17.76 -25.76
CA HIS A 531 15.54 -17.56 -26.12
C HIS A 531 15.39 -16.35 -27.05
N THR A 532 14.43 -16.41 -27.96
CA THR A 532 14.11 -15.27 -28.83
C THR A 532 12.73 -14.75 -28.49
N LEU A 533 12.65 -13.49 -28.06
CA LEU A 533 11.38 -12.76 -28.00
C LEU A 533 11.05 -12.25 -29.41
N CYS A 534 9.92 -12.68 -29.93
CA CYS A 534 9.36 -12.24 -31.20
C CYS A 534 8.22 -11.27 -30.93
N LEU A 535 8.49 -9.98 -31.15
CA LEU A 535 7.47 -8.94 -31.17
C LEU A 535 6.65 -9.08 -32.45
N LEU A 536 5.33 -9.01 -32.34
CA LEU A 536 4.43 -9.19 -33.47
C LEU A 536 3.98 -7.84 -34.01
N ASP A 537 3.83 -7.74 -35.33
CA ASP A 537 3.58 -6.48 -36.01
C ASP A 537 2.27 -5.81 -35.58
N ILE A 538 2.31 -4.49 -35.56
CA ILE A 538 1.17 -3.67 -35.20
C ILE A 538 1.04 -2.54 -36.21
N LYS A 539 -0.10 -2.52 -36.88
CA LYS A 539 -0.43 -1.62 -37.97
C LYS A 539 -1.48 -0.65 -37.47
N THR A 540 -1.05 0.46 -36.88
CA THR A 540 -1.93 1.54 -36.37
C THR A 540 -1.75 2.81 -37.19
N LYS A 541 -2.83 3.55 -37.46
CA LYS A 541 -2.79 4.82 -38.20
C LYS A 541 -2.19 4.70 -39.62
N GLU A 542 -2.38 3.57 -40.31
CA GLU A 542 -2.02 3.45 -41.73
C GLU A 542 -3.06 4.15 -42.61
N GLN A 543 -2.61 4.76 -43.70
CA GLN A 543 -3.49 5.27 -44.77
C GLN A 543 -3.33 4.36 -45.98
N THR A 544 -4.44 4.04 -46.65
CA THR A 544 -4.36 3.41 -47.98
C THR A 544 -3.52 4.27 -48.92
N VAL A 545 -2.80 3.65 -49.86
CA VAL A 545 -2.02 4.36 -50.89
C VAL A 545 -2.87 5.40 -51.62
N GLU A 546 -4.14 5.10 -51.89
CA GLU A 546 -5.09 6.03 -52.51
C GLU A 546 -5.35 7.28 -51.64
N ASN A 547 -5.65 7.09 -50.35
CA ASN A 547 -5.85 8.21 -49.41
C ASN A 547 -4.57 9.03 -49.22
N MET A 548 -3.40 8.39 -49.19
CA MET A 548 -2.11 9.06 -49.11
C MET A 548 -1.84 9.92 -50.36
N MET A 549 -2.04 9.36 -51.55
CA MET A 549 -1.89 10.07 -52.84
C MET A 549 -2.89 11.23 -52.98
N ARG A 550 -4.09 11.11 -52.40
CA ARG A 550 -5.13 12.15 -52.41
C ARG A 550 -5.04 13.14 -51.24
N GLY A 551 -4.02 13.02 -50.38
CA GLY A 551 -3.84 13.87 -49.20
C GLY A 551 -4.96 13.76 -48.15
N ARG A 552 -5.75 12.68 -48.18
CA ARG A 552 -6.86 12.45 -47.25
C ARG A 552 -6.33 11.74 -46.00
N LYS A 553 -6.46 12.38 -44.84
CA LYS A 553 -6.08 11.80 -43.53
C LYS A 553 -7.12 10.79 -43.02
N ILE A 554 -7.43 9.79 -43.83
CA ILE A 554 -8.35 8.70 -43.48
C ILE A 554 -7.51 7.47 -43.15
N PHE A 555 -7.55 7.07 -41.89
CA PHE A 555 -6.77 5.97 -41.36
C PHE A 555 -7.57 4.67 -41.35
N GLU A 556 -6.92 3.56 -41.67
CA GLU A 556 -7.51 2.23 -41.58
C GLU A 556 -7.63 1.77 -40.12
N PRO A 557 -8.55 0.84 -39.82
CA PRO A 557 -8.65 0.21 -38.51
C PRO A 557 -7.32 -0.43 -38.11
N ALA A 558 -6.98 -0.34 -36.82
CA ALA A 558 -5.75 -0.94 -36.30
C ALA A 558 -5.76 -2.46 -36.49
N ARG A 559 -4.69 -3.00 -37.07
CA ARG A 559 -4.48 -4.45 -37.21
C ARG A 559 -3.33 -4.89 -36.32
N TYR A 560 -3.53 -5.97 -35.60
CA TYR A 560 -2.55 -6.53 -34.66
C TYR A 560 -2.28 -7.98 -35.06
N GLN A 561 -1.03 -8.31 -35.33
CA GLN A 561 -0.66 -9.66 -35.74
C GLN A 561 -0.83 -10.63 -34.57
N LYS A 562 -1.46 -11.78 -34.84
CA LYS A 562 -1.71 -12.82 -33.82
C LYS A 562 -0.54 -13.82 -33.73
N CYS A 563 -0.41 -14.50 -32.58
CA CYS A 563 0.57 -15.59 -32.43
C CYS A 563 0.39 -16.70 -33.47
N SER A 564 -0.86 -17.03 -33.82
CA SER A 564 -1.18 -18.04 -34.83
C SER A 564 -0.72 -17.67 -36.24
N GLU A 565 -0.92 -16.40 -36.62
CA GLU A 565 -0.44 -15.87 -37.89
C GLU A 565 1.10 -15.85 -37.95
N ALA A 566 1.75 -15.42 -36.86
CA ALA A 566 3.20 -15.41 -36.77
C ALA A 566 3.79 -16.83 -36.84
N ALA A 567 3.22 -17.79 -36.12
CA ALA A 567 3.63 -19.20 -36.18
C ALA A 567 3.46 -19.77 -37.60
N SER A 568 2.36 -19.46 -38.28
CA SER A 568 2.12 -19.88 -39.68
C SER A 568 3.17 -19.31 -40.65
N GLN A 569 3.56 -18.04 -40.48
CA GLN A 569 4.62 -17.43 -41.28
C GLN A 569 5.96 -18.11 -41.05
N LEU A 570 6.34 -18.36 -39.79
CA LEU A 570 7.59 -19.05 -39.44
C LEU A 570 7.64 -20.44 -40.07
N LEU A 571 6.55 -21.22 -40.01
CA LEU A 571 6.48 -22.53 -40.65
C LEU A 571 6.69 -22.44 -42.17
N THR A 572 6.04 -21.46 -42.83
CA THR A 572 6.19 -21.23 -44.27
C THR A 572 7.63 -20.86 -44.65
N ILE A 573 8.31 -20.04 -43.85
CA ILE A 573 9.73 -19.71 -44.06
C ILE A 573 10.59 -20.97 -43.97
N CYS A 574 10.32 -21.84 -42.99
CA CYS A 574 11.07 -23.07 -42.86
C CYS A 574 10.85 -24.00 -44.08
N GLU A 575 9.63 -24.12 -44.60
CA GLU A 575 9.37 -24.88 -45.83
C GLU A 575 10.17 -24.36 -47.03
N ARG A 576 10.23 -23.03 -47.19
CA ARG A 576 11.02 -22.38 -48.26
C ARG A 576 12.52 -22.63 -48.12
N ARG A 577 13.05 -22.59 -46.90
CA ARG A 577 14.46 -22.84 -46.61
C ARG A 577 14.82 -24.31 -46.85
N LYS A 578 13.97 -25.26 -46.45
CA LYS A 578 14.11 -26.69 -46.78
C LYS A 578 14.11 -26.92 -48.30
N ALA A 579 13.23 -26.25 -49.05
CA ALA A 579 13.19 -26.36 -50.51
C ALA A 579 14.48 -25.85 -51.19
N LYS A 580 15.22 -24.95 -50.53
CA LYS A 580 16.55 -24.47 -50.96
C LYS A 580 17.71 -25.37 -50.51
N GLY A 581 17.42 -26.44 -49.76
CA GLY A 581 18.44 -27.37 -49.22
C GLY A 581 19.12 -26.88 -47.95
N GLU A 582 18.56 -25.88 -47.25
CA GLU A 582 19.10 -25.36 -45.99
C GLU A 582 18.45 -26.07 -44.78
N GLU A 583 19.22 -26.27 -43.71
CA GLU A 583 18.71 -26.80 -42.44
C GLU A 583 17.91 -25.72 -41.71
N CYS A 584 16.69 -26.06 -41.28
CA CYS A 584 15.88 -25.11 -40.51
C CYS A 584 16.31 -25.04 -39.05
N ALA A 585 16.36 -23.81 -38.51
CA ALA A 585 16.61 -23.60 -37.08
C ALA A 585 15.47 -24.11 -36.18
N TYR A 586 14.25 -24.20 -36.71
CA TYR A 586 13.05 -24.65 -36.01
C TYR A 586 12.12 -25.41 -36.97
N ASN A 587 11.12 -26.11 -36.45
CA ASN A 587 10.17 -26.92 -37.19
C ASN A 587 8.80 -26.95 -36.51
N GLU A 588 7.85 -27.70 -37.07
CA GLU A 588 6.49 -27.89 -36.56
C GLU A 588 6.44 -28.35 -35.09
N ASN A 589 7.38 -29.18 -34.67
CA ASN A 589 7.47 -29.74 -33.32
C ASN A 589 8.25 -28.85 -32.34
N THR A 590 8.77 -27.71 -32.80
CA THR A 590 9.51 -26.79 -31.93
C THR A 590 8.55 -26.17 -30.92
N MET A 591 8.83 -26.36 -29.64
CA MET A 591 8.01 -25.77 -28.58
C MET A 591 8.16 -24.25 -28.57
N VAL A 592 7.05 -23.53 -28.41
CA VAL A 592 6.98 -22.08 -28.37
C VAL A 592 6.06 -21.61 -27.25
N VAL A 593 6.25 -20.36 -26.82
CA VAL A 593 5.38 -19.72 -25.82
C VAL A 593 4.61 -18.58 -26.48
N GLY A 594 3.29 -18.71 -26.53
CA GLY A 594 2.38 -17.64 -26.92
C GLY A 594 2.02 -16.81 -25.69
N LEU A 595 2.08 -15.49 -25.84
CA LEU A 595 1.72 -14.53 -24.82
C LEU A 595 0.64 -13.60 -25.36
N ALA A 596 -0.42 -13.38 -24.59
CA ALA A 596 -1.45 -12.40 -24.88
C ALA A 596 -1.75 -11.56 -23.63
N ARG A 597 -1.85 -10.24 -23.84
CA ARG A 597 -2.22 -9.25 -22.82
C ARG A 597 -1.41 -9.38 -21.53
N VAL A 598 -0.10 -9.51 -21.67
CA VAL A 598 0.82 -9.60 -20.53
C VAL A 598 0.65 -8.35 -19.65
N GLY A 599 0.41 -8.57 -18.35
CA GLY A 599 0.12 -7.53 -17.35
C GLY A 599 -1.37 -7.22 -17.14
N TRP A 600 -2.29 -7.82 -17.90
CA TRP A 600 -3.73 -7.55 -17.78
C TRP A 600 -4.44 -8.63 -16.94
N ASP A 601 -5.61 -8.29 -16.38
CA ASP A 601 -6.44 -9.24 -15.61
C ASP A 601 -6.82 -10.49 -16.41
N ASN A 602 -6.89 -10.39 -17.74
CA ASN A 602 -7.16 -11.50 -18.65
C ASN A 602 -5.93 -11.96 -19.46
N GLN A 603 -4.73 -11.82 -18.89
CA GLN A 603 -3.49 -12.35 -19.45
C GLN A 603 -3.61 -13.84 -19.76
N LYS A 604 -3.10 -14.25 -20.93
CA LYS A 604 -3.04 -15.66 -21.34
C LYS A 604 -1.63 -16.03 -21.79
N ILE A 605 -1.12 -17.14 -21.26
CA ILE A 605 0.17 -17.74 -21.61
C ILE A 605 -0.10 -19.17 -22.04
N VAL A 606 0.45 -19.59 -23.18
CA VAL A 606 0.31 -20.95 -23.70
C VAL A 606 1.66 -21.49 -24.16
N TYR A 607 2.02 -22.69 -23.73
CA TYR A 607 3.21 -23.42 -24.13
C TYR A 607 2.81 -24.65 -24.95
N CYS A 608 3.09 -24.64 -26.25
CA CYS A 608 2.72 -25.73 -27.16
C CYS A 608 3.70 -25.81 -28.34
N SER A 609 3.52 -26.79 -29.22
CA SER A 609 4.31 -26.88 -30.45
C SER A 609 4.02 -25.71 -31.40
N MET A 610 4.96 -25.38 -32.29
CA MET A 610 4.80 -24.35 -33.32
C MET A 610 3.56 -24.63 -34.19
N LYS A 611 3.30 -25.90 -34.49
CA LYS A 611 2.12 -26.32 -35.25
C LYS A 611 0.82 -26.06 -34.49
N GLU A 612 0.74 -26.43 -33.21
CA GLU A 612 -0.43 -26.12 -32.38
C GLU A 612 -0.63 -24.61 -32.22
N MET A 613 0.47 -23.84 -32.06
CA MET A 613 0.40 -22.38 -31.95
C MET A 613 -0.18 -21.74 -33.21
N SER A 614 0.09 -22.30 -34.41
CA SER A 614 -0.47 -21.82 -35.67
C SER A 614 -2.00 -21.89 -35.75
N GLU A 615 -2.61 -22.72 -34.91
CA GLU A 615 -4.06 -22.95 -34.85
C GLU A 615 -4.68 -22.42 -33.54
N MET A 616 -3.85 -21.91 -32.62
CA MET A 616 -4.26 -21.52 -31.26
C MET A 616 -4.94 -20.15 -31.21
N GLU A 617 -6.07 -20.09 -30.50
CA GLU A 617 -6.75 -18.83 -30.19
C GLU A 617 -6.25 -18.24 -28.85
N MET A 618 -5.40 -17.22 -28.94
CA MET A 618 -4.82 -16.53 -27.80
C MET A 618 -5.70 -15.41 -27.21
N GLY A 619 -6.82 -15.11 -27.88
CA GLY A 619 -7.74 -14.04 -27.51
C GLY A 619 -7.41 -12.71 -28.19
N GLU A 620 -7.73 -11.63 -27.49
CA GLU A 620 -7.57 -10.26 -27.97
C GLU A 620 -6.10 -9.77 -27.83
N PRO A 621 -5.64 -8.85 -28.70
CA PRO A 621 -4.29 -8.28 -28.64
C PRO A 621 -4.03 -7.52 -27.33
N LEU A 622 -2.78 -7.24 -26.95
CA LEU A 622 -1.53 -7.44 -27.70
C LEU A 622 -0.92 -8.83 -27.52
N HIS A 623 -0.31 -9.37 -28.58
CA HIS A 623 0.32 -10.70 -28.59
C HIS A 623 1.85 -10.62 -28.73
N SER A 624 2.55 -11.63 -28.22
CA SER A 624 3.99 -11.84 -28.42
C SER A 624 4.27 -13.33 -28.48
N LEU A 625 5.29 -13.73 -29.25
CA LEU A 625 5.69 -15.12 -29.37
C LEU A 625 7.11 -15.28 -28.86
N ILE A 626 7.41 -16.36 -28.15
CA ILE A 626 8.78 -16.70 -27.74
C ILE A 626 9.16 -18.03 -28.35
N ILE A 627 10.36 -18.08 -28.90
CA ILE A 627 11.01 -19.32 -29.35
C ILE A 627 12.15 -19.62 -28.37
N PRO A 628 11.98 -20.56 -27.44
CA PRO A 628 13.02 -20.91 -26.49
C PRO A 628 14.28 -21.47 -27.17
N GLY A 629 15.44 -21.10 -26.63
CA GLY A 629 16.73 -21.76 -26.87
C GLY A 629 16.91 -22.98 -25.96
N GLU A 630 18.05 -23.08 -25.31
CA GLU A 630 18.31 -24.11 -24.31
C GLU A 630 17.61 -23.76 -23.00
N THR A 631 16.81 -24.68 -22.47
CA THR A 631 15.98 -24.44 -21.28
C THR A 631 16.51 -25.22 -20.08
N HIS A 632 16.69 -24.55 -18.96
CA HIS A 632 16.99 -25.15 -17.68
C HIS A 632 15.80 -26.01 -17.18
N PRO A 633 16.01 -27.11 -16.42
CA PRO A 633 14.91 -27.95 -15.93
C PRO A 633 13.81 -27.19 -15.19
N LEU A 634 14.17 -26.20 -14.38
CA LEU A 634 13.20 -25.32 -13.70
C LEU A 634 12.35 -24.47 -14.67
N GLU A 635 12.92 -24.06 -15.80
CA GLU A 635 12.16 -23.34 -16.84
C GLU A 635 11.19 -24.30 -17.51
N VAL A 636 11.60 -25.54 -17.78
CA VAL A 636 10.72 -26.58 -18.34
C VAL A 636 9.56 -26.87 -17.38
N ASP A 637 9.84 -27.11 -16.10
CA ASP A 637 8.81 -27.36 -15.08
C ASP A 637 7.76 -26.23 -15.03
N MET A 638 8.21 -24.97 -15.18
CA MET A 638 7.31 -23.83 -15.22
C MET A 638 6.53 -23.74 -16.55
N LEU A 639 7.18 -23.95 -17.69
CA LEU A 639 6.54 -23.94 -19.00
C LEU A 639 5.47 -25.02 -19.14
N GLU A 640 5.70 -26.19 -18.55
CA GLU A 640 4.75 -27.31 -18.52
C GLU A 640 3.42 -26.94 -17.84
N THR A 641 3.41 -25.95 -16.92
CA THR A 641 2.17 -25.45 -16.31
C THR A 641 1.28 -24.67 -17.27
N PHE A 642 1.81 -24.25 -18.42
CA PHE A 642 1.11 -23.48 -19.45
C PHE A 642 0.70 -24.30 -20.68
N LYS A 643 0.78 -25.64 -20.61
CA LYS A 643 0.21 -26.47 -21.68
C LYS A 643 -1.32 -26.27 -21.76
N PRO A 644 -1.88 -26.18 -22.98
CA PRO A 644 -3.30 -25.89 -23.21
C PRO A 644 -4.26 -26.99 -22.72
#